data_AF-A0A7I8VD86-F1
#
_entry.id   AF-A0A7I8VD86-F1
#
_cell.length_a   1.000
_cell.length_b   1.000
_cell.length_c   1.000
_cell.angle_alpha   90.00
_cell.angle_beta   90.00
_cell.angle_gamma   90.00
#
_symmetry.space_group_name_H-M   'P 1'
#
loop_
_entity.id
_entity.type
_entity.pdbx_description
1 polymer ?
#
loop_
_entity_poly.entity_id
_entity_poly.type
_entity_poly.pdbx_seq_one_letter_code
_entity_poly.pdbx_strand_id
1 'polypeptide(L)'
;MKIFAIISIYFILSESCYFRNVEVEGDFYLATFLAFHTDEYCTGPISEAIAYQYEALLWAVERLNNHSFFGKEKLGLKVFDTCFSKFHTSKHLIDDILEHDTSKINYISSLYNCSDTKDNVVGILGPTTSAISETISTFFKKTNTEMATFGISATSTRLSNEQVFPNFFRVVPPDIIQTQSLVTLMENSGWNFILTMGTDDSYGTEGLKELHALLKEKKICYIECPRIKTSRIHWYEWGQKFENEIFEKINFKSIGIVFYGQPETFKSAVETLGGILRNKLVNITWIVTESYTEEIKDMSRNHELANFTVVNLELSNTLGLKEVNRYLQEKSGDTIMNPWWAECQQKKTQGNCLLKQFQKFPPKYTTAALDALYFYAQAIKNGLNQSKCETYRQCSELRSHVIKFLKGAQLDYNGQQWSEVVPEEYKNRNKTLLDENGDLILEFKNELLTIKSFRLNEKDGEGALVGYISKERLILKNEKSTETTFGKSQCPVSTKCTEYCEDITKLKYAYVKANKTTEKKNKFIIIAILPISENSDRADEIVNLKCSDDLRDLSAGYELFEAFKYAIEKYSTDVDGIVFDDCYNPLRPAKIFTDLLSGTLVATNIKGERVEVNNDDVIAIIGTESSDVTRNIAPFAEQMKVVQISFGATAVVFDNKKLFPNFLRTVPSDSAQAEAMVKVAVKLNWKCACIIHTTNLYGNGGADKLEEYAKKYGIFISFKRNFTSQNAKKNSDEENKEYTQIISKLEDDNSPKQIFYFGDNKPVTRLLKRLHDSRFRKTYLFIASESWGDSTTVVKDSEATAQNAIIVKINSPTGSDLNEQFDKYLDKRTLKYHKHVNNPWYNKYYQMANKCHLQESWQKSNHEKECDGVKRLKLDRSGRQFCYHVLTSVIAVIKAVELIKLRHYTESRYKEEKPFLKVFKQVKLKENSDATIFNEDGNGKSLYSFYYFTTDVNGSNVYKQINNLADFDIIINKSYKVVNQCEDPPPPSRNLLLLIIIVMSCAMGVIIIIACSFGIYKIVSFISRTRGPRETIRNQTNLEIHNWINQTNGMTRPNPRLRGDDDSIAFESVVHSVPGDMRVSYI
;
A
#
# COMPACT_ATOMS: atom_id res chain seq x y z
N MET A 1 12.16 -26.30 23.34
CA MET A 1 10.86 -25.61 23.18
C MET A 1 10.90 -24.11 23.48
N LYS A 2 11.40 -23.62 24.63
CA LYS A 2 11.48 -22.16 24.89
C LYS A 2 12.37 -21.39 23.90
N ILE A 3 13.49 -21.98 23.46
CA ILE A 3 14.39 -21.37 22.46
C ILE A 3 13.76 -21.36 21.06
N PHE A 4 12.98 -22.39 20.70
CA PHE A 4 12.25 -22.44 19.43
C PHE A 4 11.08 -21.45 19.40
N ALA A 5 10.39 -21.25 20.52
CA ALA A 5 9.39 -20.17 20.65
C ALA A 5 10.04 -18.79 20.50
N ILE A 6 11.24 -18.57 21.06
CA ILE A 6 11.96 -17.30 20.93
C ILE A 6 12.43 -17.06 19.48
N ILE A 7 12.90 -18.10 18.77
CA ILE A 7 13.35 -17.99 17.37
C ILE A 7 12.16 -17.85 16.41
N SER A 8 11.04 -18.54 16.65
CA SER A 8 9.81 -18.37 15.89
C SER A 8 9.13 -17.03 16.14
N ILE A 9 9.23 -16.49 17.37
CA ILE A 9 8.83 -15.11 17.67
C ILE A 9 9.77 -14.12 16.93
N TYR A 10 11.08 -14.38 16.86
CA TYR A 10 12.02 -13.54 16.10
C TYR A 10 11.74 -13.53 14.58
N PHE A 11 11.31 -14.66 14.01
CA PHE A 11 10.93 -14.77 12.59
C PHE A 11 9.52 -14.23 12.27
N ILE A 12 8.58 -14.29 13.22
CA ILE A 12 7.25 -13.65 13.07
C ILE A 12 7.37 -12.11 13.25
N LEU A 13 8.33 -11.66 14.07
CA LEU A 13 8.66 -10.24 14.24
C LEU A 13 9.40 -9.64 13.04
N SER A 14 10.00 -10.44 12.15
CA SER A 14 10.69 -9.92 10.96
C SER A 14 9.79 -9.61 9.77
N GLU A 15 8.52 -10.05 9.75
CA GLU A 15 7.59 -9.78 8.65
C GLU A 15 6.40 -8.88 9.01
N SER A 16 6.31 -8.38 10.25
CA SER A 16 5.16 -7.56 10.71
C SER A 16 5.47 -6.15 11.24
N CYS A 17 6.71 -5.66 11.17
CA CYS A 17 7.07 -4.27 11.46
C CYS A 17 8.08 -3.72 10.44
N TYR A 18 7.60 -3.24 9.30
CA TYR A 18 8.44 -2.49 8.34
C TYR A 18 8.20 -0.97 8.35
N PHE A 19 7.48 -0.46 9.36
CA PHE A 19 7.28 0.98 9.56
C PHE A 19 8.03 1.41 10.81
N ARG A 20 9.22 2.00 10.64
CA ARG A 20 9.97 2.57 11.76
C ARG A 20 9.38 3.94 12.11
N ASN A 21 8.47 3.97 13.07
CA ASN A 21 8.02 5.21 13.69
C ASN A 21 9.06 5.60 14.75
N VAL A 22 9.44 6.87 14.80
CA VAL A 22 10.32 7.41 15.86
C VAL A 22 9.52 8.36 16.72
N GLU A 23 9.63 8.20 18.03
CA GLU A 23 9.00 9.09 19.00
C GLU A 23 10.06 9.83 19.81
N VAL A 24 9.92 11.15 19.85
CA VAL A 24 10.61 12.02 20.80
C VAL A 24 9.62 12.32 21.91
N GLU A 25 9.92 11.90 23.13
CA GLU A 25 9.04 12.04 24.27
C GLU A 25 8.69 13.51 24.55
N GLY A 26 7.41 13.76 24.81
CA GLY A 26 6.88 15.05 25.23
C GLY A 26 5.52 14.90 25.90
N ASP A 27 5.01 15.98 26.48
CA ASP A 27 3.64 16.02 26.97
C ASP A 27 2.64 16.19 25.82
N PHE A 28 3.10 16.78 24.72
CA PHE A 28 2.35 17.01 23.50
C PHE A 28 3.16 16.81 22.25
N TYR A 29 2.50 16.43 21.15
CA TYR A 29 3.20 15.93 19.99
C TYR A 29 2.86 16.71 18.72
N LEU A 30 3.87 16.97 17.90
CA LEU A 30 3.67 17.22 16.48
C LEU A 30 3.88 15.92 15.72
N ALA A 31 2.86 15.51 14.96
CA ALA A 31 3.00 14.38 14.04
C ALA A 31 3.74 14.89 12.79
N THR A 32 4.94 14.36 12.57
CA THR A 32 5.94 14.85 11.65
C THR A 32 6.04 13.91 10.45
N PHE A 33 5.51 14.32 9.31
CA PHE A 33 5.45 13.52 8.09
C PHE A 33 6.54 13.97 7.11
N LEU A 34 7.59 13.16 6.97
CA LEU A 34 8.76 13.43 6.15
C LEU A 34 8.97 12.29 5.14
N ALA A 35 9.43 12.59 3.93
CA ALA A 35 9.73 11.56 2.92
C ALA A 35 11.21 11.15 3.00
N PHE A 36 11.56 10.25 3.94
CA PHE A 36 12.96 9.84 4.11
C PHE A 36 13.41 8.95 2.96
N HIS A 37 12.60 7.97 2.56
CA HIS A 37 12.88 7.15 1.37
C HIS A 37 12.50 7.87 0.08
N THR A 38 13.32 7.73 -0.96
CA THR A 38 13.09 8.36 -2.28
C THR A 38 12.18 7.56 -3.22
N ASP A 39 11.39 6.62 -2.70
CA ASP A 39 10.48 5.76 -3.47
C ASP A 39 9.22 5.39 -2.66
N GLU A 40 8.15 5.06 -3.38
CA GLU A 40 6.83 4.74 -2.82
C GLU A 40 6.75 3.44 -2.00
N TYR A 41 7.79 2.60 -2.03
CA TYR A 41 7.84 1.31 -1.32
C TYR A 41 8.65 1.36 -0.02
N CYS A 42 9.25 2.50 0.31
CA CYS A 42 10.16 2.65 1.44
C CYS A 42 11.38 1.70 1.36
N THR A 43 11.95 1.50 0.17
CA THR A 43 13.07 0.53 -0.02
C THR A 43 14.36 1.15 -0.55
N GLY A 44 14.24 2.30 -1.20
CA GLY A 44 15.27 3.03 -1.89
C GLY A 44 16.26 3.73 -0.96
N PRO A 45 17.09 4.63 -1.52
CA PRO A 45 18.04 5.38 -0.72
C PRO A 45 17.32 6.38 0.20
N ILE A 46 17.99 6.72 1.30
CA ILE A 46 17.55 7.75 2.24
C ILE A 46 17.95 9.13 1.70
N SER A 47 17.03 10.08 1.71
CA SER A 47 17.29 11.48 1.41
C SER A 47 18.08 12.13 2.55
N GLU A 48 19.35 12.43 2.30
CA GLU A 48 20.22 13.12 3.27
C GLU A 48 19.69 14.50 3.67
N ALA A 49 19.02 15.20 2.74
CA ALA A 49 18.40 16.49 3.01
C ALA A 49 17.25 16.37 4.03
N ILE A 50 16.39 15.37 3.87
CA ILE A 50 15.28 15.12 4.80
C ILE A 50 15.80 14.61 6.16
N ALA A 51 16.82 13.76 6.15
CA ALA A 51 17.50 13.33 7.38
C ALA A 51 18.09 14.53 8.15
N TYR A 52 18.74 15.47 7.45
CA TYR A 52 19.25 16.71 8.05
C TYR A 52 18.12 17.59 8.61
N GLN A 53 17.03 17.75 7.87
CA GLN A 53 15.86 18.52 8.33
C GLN A 53 15.30 17.93 9.62
N TYR A 54 15.20 16.61 9.72
CA TYR A 54 14.77 15.93 10.94
C TYR A 54 15.72 16.22 12.12
N GLU A 55 17.04 16.15 11.92
CA GLU A 55 18.00 16.49 12.98
C GLU A 55 17.94 17.96 13.40
N ALA A 56 17.68 18.88 12.47
CA ALA A 56 17.47 20.29 12.78
C ALA A 56 16.21 20.49 13.63
N LEU A 57 15.12 19.77 13.35
CA LEU A 57 13.91 19.76 14.16
C LEU A 57 14.18 19.20 15.56
N LEU A 58 14.91 18.09 15.67
CA LEU A 58 15.32 17.52 16.96
C LEU A 58 16.10 18.54 17.80
N TRP A 59 17.10 19.17 17.20
CA TRP A 59 17.91 20.21 17.86
C TRP A 59 17.05 21.35 18.40
N ALA A 60 16.09 21.83 17.61
CA ALA A 60 15.21 22.93 18.01
C ALA A 60 14.23 22.51 19.12
N VAL A 61 13.68 21.29 19.06
CA VAL A 61 12.82 20.74 20.13
C VAL A 61 13.61 20.58 21.43
N GLU A 62 14.83 20.05 21.38
CA GLU A 62 15.72 19.94 22.55
C GLU A 62 15.97 21.33 23.19
N ARG A 63 16.24 22.36 22.39
CA ARG A 63 16.41 23.76 22.84
C ARG A 63 15.14 24.30 23.51
N LEU A 64 13.98 24.17 22.85
CA LEU A 64 12.71 24.65 23.39
C LEU A 64 12.40 24.01 24.76
N ASN A 65 12.63 22.70 24.88
CA ASN A 65 12.38 21.96 26.11
C ASN A 65 13.40 22.28 27.22
N ASN A 66 14.68 22.43 26.89
CA ASN A 66 15.73 22.74 27.88
C ASN A 66 15.61 24.15 28.46
N HIS A 67 15.11 25.11 27.68
CA HIS A 67 14.85 26.48 28.15
C HIS A 67 13.44 26.67 28.73
N SER A 68 12.71 25.57 29.00
CA SER A 68 11.37 25.62 29.60
C SER A 68 10.41 26.55 28.86
N PHE A 69 10.48 26.58 27.51
CA PHE A 69 9.73 27.55 26.68
C PHE A 69 8.21 27.46 26.90
N PHE A 70 7.72 26.26 27.23
CA PHE A 70 6.32 25.95 27.52
C PHE A 70 5.99 25.88 29.02
N GLY A 71 6.92 26.23 29.92
CA GLY A 71 6.74 26.04 31.36
C GLY A 71 7.27 24.69 31.83
N LYS A 72 6.40 23.86 32.44
CA LYS A 72 6.79 22.51 32.92
C LYS A 72 6.65 21.45 31.84
N GLU A 73 5.89 21.76 30.80
CA GLU A 73 5.49 20.89 29.71
C GLU A 73 6.57 20.82 28.63
N LYS A 74 6.64 19.68 27.93
CA LYS A 74 7.59 19.43 26.85
C LYS A 74 6.90 19.14 25.52
N LEU A 75 7.50 19.64 24.45
CA LEU A 75 7.13 19.29 23.08
C LEU A 75 7.84 18.01 22.65
N GLY A 76 7.09 17.05 22.12
CA GLY A 76 7.54 15.81 21.50
C GLY A 76 7.24 15.77 20.01
N LEU A 77 7.83 14.80 19.32
CA LEU A 77 7.64 14.56 17.88
C LEU A 77 7.26 13.09 17.65
N LYS A 78 6.27 12.85 16.80
CA LYS A 78 5.97 11.53 16.26
C LYS A 78 6.31 11.51 14.79
N VAL A 79 7.34 10.78 14.38
CA VAL A 79 7.93 10.93 13.05
C VAL A 79 7.55 9.74 12.18
N PHE A 80 6.95 10.04 11.03
CA PHE A 80 6.45 9.08 10.06
C PHE A 80 7.15 9.26 8.72
N ASP A 81 7.62 8.14 8.17
CA ASP A 81 8.14 8.11 6.82
C ASP A 81 7.00 7.98 5.82
N THR A 82 6.78 9.04 5.04
CA THR A 82 5.74 9.04 4.01
C THR A 82 6.14 8.23 2.79
N CYS A 83 7.45 8.05 2.54
CA CYS A 83 7.99 7.42 1.34
C CYS A 83 7.39 7.98 0.05
N PHE A 84 7.04 9.28 0.01
CA PHE A 84 6.29 9.90 -1.10
C PHE A 84 4.91 9.26 -1.43
N SER A 85 4.42 8.34 -0.60
CA SER A 85 3.24 7.51 -0.87
C SER A 85 2.02 8.00 -0.12
N LYS A 86 0.95 8.30 -0.88
CA LYS A 86 -0.37 8.63 -0.31
C LYS A 86 -0.94 7.49 0.53
N PHE A 87 -0.64 6.24 0.15
CA PHE A 87 -1.09 5.05 0.86
C PHE A 87 -0.43 4.95 2.23
N HIS A 88 0.90 5.02 2.30
CA HIS A 88 1.63 4.99 3.59
C HIS A 88 1.19 6.14 4.50
N THR A 89 1.05 7.34 3.92
CA THR A 89 0.54 8.51 4.64
C THR A 89 -0.85 8.27 5.22
N SER A 90 -1.81 7.80 4.42
CA SER A 90 -3.19 7.57 4.87
C SER A 90 -3.27 6.46 5.91
N LYS A 91 -2.42 5.44 5.79
CA LYS A 91 -2.30 4.38 6.77
C LYS A 91 -1.84 4.94 8.12
N HIS A 92 -0.77 5.73 8.15
CA HIS A 92 -0.30 6.39 9.39
C HIS A 92 -1.36 7.32 9.99
N LEU A 93 -2.12 8.05 9.17
CA LEU A 93 -3.22 8.88 9.67
C LEU A 93 -4.34 8.06 10.33
N ILE A 94 -4.66 6.87 9.79
CA ILE A 94 -5.71 6.00 10.34
C ILE A 94 -5.19 5.26 11.58
N ASP A 95 -4.08 4.54 11.43
CA ASP A 95 -3.56 3.60 12.43
C ASP A 95 -2.91 4.35 13.61
N ASP A 96 -2.14 5.41 13.35
CA ASP A 96 -1.29 6.05 14.38
C ASP A 96 -1.85 7.38 14.93
N ILE A 97 -2.78 8.03 14.22
CA ILE A 97 -3.31 9.37 14.59
C ILE A 97 -4.78 9.34 14.99
N LEU A 98 -5.63 8.55 14.34
CA LEU A 98 -7.08 8.54 14.59
C LEU A 98 -7.62 7.39 15.44
N GLU A 99 -6.91 6.26 15.59
CA GLU A 99 -7.51 5.07 16.21
C GLU A 99 -7.96 5.34 17.66
N HIS A 100 -9.29 5.50 17.82
CA HIS A 100 -9.95 6.11 18.99
C HIS A 100 -10.45 5.10 20.03
N ASP A 101 -10.14 3.80 19.92
CA ASP A 101 -10.80 2.75 20.70
C ASP A 101 -9.81 1.84 21.44
N THR A 102 -9.48 2.24 22.67
CA THR A 102 -8.67 1.50 23.66
C THR A 102 -9.28 0.16 24.10
N SER A 103 -10.36 -0.32 23.46
CA SER A 103 -10.89 -1.67 23.69
C SER A 103 -10.26 -2.74 22.78
N LYS A 104 -9.69 -2.38 21.63
CA LYS A 104 -9.09 -3.35 20.67
C LYS A 104 -7.62 -3.66 20.97
N ILE A 105 -6.87 -2.73 21.56
CA ILE A 105 -5.48 -2.92 22.02
C ILE A 105 -5.47 -3.35 23.49
N ASN A 106 -6.24 -4.37 23.88
CA ASN A 106 -6.15 -4.94 25.25
C ASN A 106 -5.62 -6.38 25.26
N TYR A 107 -5.69 -7.10 24.13
CA TYR A 107 -5.15 -8.46 24.03
C TYR A 107 -3.65 -8.48 23.68
N ILE A 108 -3.15 -7.48 22.95
CA ILE A 108 -1.71 -7.37 22.62
C ILE A 108 -0.96 -6.52 23.65
N SER A 109 -1.54 -5.43 24.16
CA SER A 109 -0.92 -4.59 25.20
C SER A 109 -0.73 -5.33 26.53
N SER A 110 -1.64 -6.24 26.91
CA SER A 110 -1.51 -7.06 28.12
C SER A 110 -0.39 -8.11 28.03
N LEU A 111 0.14 -8.41 26.84
CA LEU A 111 1.29 -9.28 26.64
C LEU A 111 2.63 -8.51 26.63
N TYR A 112 2.62 -7.19 26.41
CA TYR A 112 3.85 -6.40 26.18
C TYR A 112 3.99 -5.13 27.03
N ASN A 113 3.06 -4.84 27.93
CA ASN A 113 3.14 -3.69 28.86
C ASN A 113 3.35 -2.35 28.12
N CYS A 114 2.81 -2.19 26.91
CA CYS A 114 2.74 -0.91 26.21
C CYS A 114 1.64 -0.08 26.87
N SER A 115 2.02 1.03 27.50
CA SER A 115 1.08 1.92 28.18
C SER A 115 0.14 2.58 27.17
N ASP A 116 -1.16 2.44 27.38
CA ASP A 116 -2.23 3.24 26.76
C ASP A 116 -1.99 4.74 27.03
N THR A 117 -1.36 5.46 26.10
CA THR A 117 -1.41 6.92 26.08
C THR A 117 -2.24 7.38 24.90
N LYS A 118 -3.32 8.11 25.19
CA LYS A 118 -3.98 8.99 24.22
C LYS A 118 -2.93 10.01 23.78
N ASP A 119 -2.29 9.78 22.65
CA ASP A 119 -1.21 10.66 22.25
C ASP A 119 -1.78 12.00 21.79
N ASN A 120 -1.49 13.05 22.56
CA ASN A 120 -2.00 14.40 22.36
C ASN A 120 -1.26 15.08 21.20
N VAL A 121 -1.54 14.64 19.98
CA VAL A 121 -1.08 15.27 18.74
C VAL A 121 -1.80 16.60 18.56
N VAL A 122 -1.08 17.72 18.46
CA VAL A 122 -1.66 19.08 18.38
C VAL A 122 -1.53 19.73 17.00
N GLY A 123 -0.75 19.14 16.10
CA GLY A 123 -0.54 19.63 14.75
C GLY A 123 0.24 18.62 13.90
N ILE A 124 0.18 18.79 12.58
CA ILE A 124 1.02 18.10 11.61
C ILE A 124 2.15 19.02 11.16
N LEU A 125 3.37 18.52 11.22
CA LEU A 125 4.57 19.17 10.71
C LEU A 125 5.13 18.36 9.54
N GLY A 126 5.69 19.04 8.54
CA GLY A 126 6.42 18.36 7.48
C GLY A 126 5.71 18.47 6.14
N PRO A 127 4.72 17.62 5.87
CA PRO A 127 4.50 17.01 4.56
C PRO A 127 5.39 17.57 3.45
N THR A 128 6.47 16.85 3.13
CA THR A 128 7.54 17.36 2.27
C THR A 128 7.14 17.50 0.79
N THR A 129 5.89 17.21 0.45
CA THR A 129 5.34 17.43 -0.90
C THR A 129 3.91 17.98 -0.85
N SER A 130 3.54 18.67 -1.93
CA SER A 130 2.17 19.14 -2.15
C SER A 130 1.17 17.97 -2.15
N ALA A 131 1.50 16.84 -2.77
CA ALA A 131 0.60 15.68 -2.85
C ALA A 131 0.30 15.05 -1.48
N ILE A 132 1.31 14.93 -0.61
CA ILE A 132 1.12 14.43 0.76
C ILE A 132 0.40 15.47 1.62
N SER A 133 0.70 16.76 1.45
CA SER A 133 0.00 17.87 2.14
C SER A 133 -1.50 17.88 1.84
N GLU A 134 -1.87 17.72 0.57
CA GLU A 134 -3.27 17.62 0.14
C GLU A 134 -3.95 16.37 0.72
N THR A 135 -3.23 15.24 0.74
CA THR A 135 -3.74 13.98 1.29
C THR A 135 -4.11 14.14 2.77
N ILE A 136 -3.19 14.69 3.57
CA ILE A 136 -3.39 14.92 5.00
C ILE A 136 -4.47 15.97 5.26
N SER A 137 -4.41 17.10 4.57
CA SER A 137 -5.35 18.21 4.78
C SER A 137 -6.78 17.81 4.41
N THR A 138 -6.97 17.10 3.29
CA THR A 138 -8.31 16.59 2.95
C THR A 138 -8.78 15.53 3.95
N PHE A 139 -7.89 14.66 4.42
CA PHE A 139 -8.24 13.65 5.41
C PHE A 139 -8.78 14.28 6.70
N PHE A 140 -8.12 15.30 7.26
CA PHE A 140 -8.61 15.97 8.47
C PHE A 140 -9.88 16.77 8.24
N LYS A 141 -10.01 17.44 7.08
CA LYS A 141 -11.26 18.08 6.69
C LYS A 141 -12.41 17.08 6.64
N LYS A 142 -12.23 15.92 5.99
CA LYS A 142 -13.30 14.92 5.84
C LYS A 142 -13.65 14.24 7.16
N THR A 143 -12.71 14.13 8.07
CA THR A 143 -12.94 13.53 9.39
C THR A 143 -13.49 14.53 10.40
N ASN A 144 -13.72 15.79 9.99
CA ASN A 144 -14.08 16.91 10.87
C ASN A 144 -13.12 17.02 12.06
N THR A 145 -11.84 16.69 11.84
CA THR A 145 -10.80 16.78 12.86
C THR A 145 -10.10 18.11 12.69
N GLU A 146 -10.14 18.94 13.74
CA GLU A 146 -9.39 20.19 13.77
C GLU A 146 -7.90 19.88 13.95
N MET A 147 -7.15 19.93 12.85
CA MET A 147 -5.71 19.71 12.84
C MET A 147 -5.05 20.71 11.89
N ALA A 148 -4.15 21.53 12.42
CA ALA A 148 -3.28 22.36 11.60
C ALA A 148 -2.28 21.46 10.84
N THR A 149 -2.07 21.73 9.55
CA THR A 149 -1.07 21.02 8.73
C THR A 149 -0.09 22.01 8.15
N PHE A 150 1.18 21.89 8.53
CA PHE A 150 2.23 22.82 8.13
C PHE A 150 3.16 22.17 7.09
N GLY A 151 2.96 22.51 5.82
CA GLY A 151 3.79 22.01 4.72
C GLY A 151 5.10 22.79 4.63
N ILE A 152 6.24 22.10 4.75
CA ILE A 152 7.57 22.73 4.79
C ILE A 152 8.18 22.93 3.39
N SER A 153 7.64 22.24 2.38
CA SER A 153 8.06 22.31 0.97
C SER A 153 6.91 22.13 -0.01
N ALA A 154 5.67 22.37 0.44
CA ALA A 154 4.46 22.21 -0.36
C ALA A 154 4.04 23.56 -0.99
N THR A 155 4.45 23.79 -2.23
CA THR A 155 4.33 25.09 -2.90
C THR A 155 3.15 25.19 -3.87
N SER A 156 2.39 24.10 -4.10
CA SER A 156 1.22 24.12 -5.01
C SER A 156 0.24 25.23 -4.65
N THR A 157 -0.23 26.00 -5.63
CA THR A 157 -1.22 27.07 -5.44
C THR A 157 -2.60 26.55 -5.08
N ARG A 158 -2.89 25.27 -5.36
CA ARG A 158 -4.14 24.62 -4.94
C ARG A 158 -4.30 24.62 -3.41
N LEU A 159 -3.19 24.51 -2.67
CA LEU A 159 -3.19 24.48 -1.21
C LEU A 159 -3.58 25.82 -0.56
N SER A 160 -3.52 26.94 -1.30
CA SER A 160 -4.01 28.26 -0.85
C SER A 160 -5.54 28.35 -0.73
N ASN A 161 -6.27 27.40 -1.31
CA ASN A 161 -7.73 27.46 -1.30
C ASN A 161 -8.27 27.04 0.07
N GLU A 162 -8.55 28.01 0.94
CA GLU A 162 -9.08 27.80 2.29
C GLU A 162 -10.40 27.00 2.30
N GLN A 163 -11.25 27.14 1.27
CA GLN A 163 -12.48 26.35 1.18
C GLN A 163 -12.18 24.86 1.00
N VAL A 164 -11.07 24.53 0.34
CA VAL A 164 -10.62 23.16 0.12
C VAL A 164 -9.74 22.68 1.27
N PHE A 165 -8.83 23.51 1.78
CA PHE A 165 -7.82 23.20 2.80
C PHE A 165 -7.77 24.26 3.94
N PRO A 166 -8.79 24.30 4.82
CA PRO A 166 -8.99 25.43 5.76
C PRO A 166 -7.97 25.57 6.89
N ASN A 167 -7.18 24.52 7.16
CA ASN A 167 -6.19 24.46 8.25
C ASN A 167 -4.78 24.13 7.71
N PHE A 168 -4.53 24.39 6.42
CA PHE A 168 -3.21 24.24 5.84
C PHE A 168 -2.41 25.53 6.01
N PHE A 169 -1.14 25.40 6.36
CA PHE A 169 -0.20 26.50 6.56
C PHE A 169 1.12 26.19 5.87
N ARG A 170 1.85 27.22 5.43
CA ARG A 170 3.20 27.06 4.90
C ARG A 170 4.07 28.28 5.10
N VAL A 171 5.37 28.03 5.18
CA VAL A 171 6.46 29.03 5.28
C VAL A 171 7.36 28.98 4.05
N VAL A 172 6.79 28.50 2.95
CA VAL A 172 7.35 28.56 1.61
C VAL A 172 6.35 29.30 0.72
N PRO A 173 6.82 30.08 -0.27
CA PRO A 173 5.91 30.83 -1.13
C PRO A 173 5.12 29.89 -2.06
N PRO A 174 3.87 30.27 -2.42
CA PRO A 174 3.12 29.58 -3.47
C PRO A 174 3.79 29.67 -4.85
N ASP A 175 3.57 28.67 -5.70
CA ASP A 175 4.17 28.58 -7.05
C ASP A 175 3.77 29.73 -7.98
N ILE A 176 2.67 30.46 -7.73
CA ILE A 176 2.26 31.64 -8.53
C ILE A 176 3.43 32.61 -8.75
N ILE A 177 4.22 32.88 -7.71
CA ILE A 177 5.36 33.81 -7.77
C ILE A 177 6.44 33.26 -8.71
N GLN A 178 6.70 31.96 -8.65
CA GLN A 178 7.64 31.29 -9.53
C GLN A 178 7.11 31.22 -10.96
N THR A 179 5.83 30.94 -11.18
CA THR A 179 5.25 30.86 -12.52
C THR A 179 5.28 32.22 -13.22
N GLN A 180 4.90 33.29 -12.51
CA GLN A 180 5.03 34.67 -13.01
C GLN A 180 6.47 35.01 -13.38
N SER A 181 7.41 34.55 -12.55
CA SER A 181 8.84 34.72 -12.74
C SER A 181 9.36 34.04 -14.02
N LEU A 182 8.94 32.79 -14.25
CA LEU A 182 9.27 32.04 -15.46
C LEU A 182 8.77 32.74 -16.73
N VAL A 183 7.52 33.20 -16.71
CA VAL A 183 6.94 33.89 -17.87
C VAL A 183 7.62 35.23 -18.14
N THR A 184 7.92 36.00 -17.09
CA THR A 184 8.66 37.26 -17.21
C THR A 184 10.07 37.05 -17.80
N LEU A 185 10.74 35.95 -17.42
CA LEU A 185 12.02 35.56 -18.03
C LEU A 185 11.89 35.26 -19.53
N MET A 186 10.83 34.56 -19.93
CA MET A 186 10.58 34.22 -21.34
C MET A 186 10.28 35.47 -22.18
N GLU A 187 9.47 36.40 -21.67
CA GLU A 187 9.15 37.67 -22.33
C GLU A 187 10.42 38.48 -22.60
N ASN A 188 11.28 38.65 -21.59
CA ASN A 188 12.54 39.41 -21.72
C ASN A 188 13.58 38.70 -22.61
N SER A 189 13.53 37.37 -22.69
CA SER A 189 14.44 36.58 -23.53
C SER A 189 13.96 36.46 -24.98
N GLY A 190 12.77 36.99 -25.31
CA GLY A 190 12.17 36.92 -26.64
C GLY A 190 11.73 35.51 -27.05
N TRP A 191 11.46 34.63 -26.09
CA TRP A 191 10.97 33.26 -26.34
C TRP A 191 9.48 33.29 -26.63
N ASN A 192 9.07 32.81 -27.80
CA ASN A 192 7.66 32.74 -28.18
C ASN A 192 7.14 31.29 -28.32
N PHE A 193 7.98 30.29 -28.02
CA PHE A 193 7.65 28.88 -28.05
C PHE A 193 8.42 28.07 -26.99
N ILE A 194 7.77 27.17 -26.25
CA ILE A 194 8.44 26.24 -25.31
C ILE A 194 7.84 24.83 -25.32
N LEU A 195 8.59 23.86 -24.80
CA LEU A 195 8.03 22.61 -24.29
C LEU A 195 7.78 22.72 -22.79
N THR A 196 6.72 22.09 -22.31
CA THR A 196 6.43 21.99 -20.88
C THR A 196 6.40 20.53 -20.46
N MET A 197 7.14 20.20 -19.40
CA MET A 197 7.22 18.87 -18.82
C MET A 197 6.82 18.96 -17.35
N GLY A 198 6.17 17.93 -16.84
CA GLY A 198 5.97 17.84 -15.41
C GLY A 198 5.56 16.47 -14.93
N THR A 199 5.66 16.30 -13.62
CA THR A 199 5.22 15.08 -12.94
C THR A 199 3.71 14.90 -12.98
N ASP A 200 3.26 13.67 -12.74
CA ASP A 200 1.84 13.28 -12.62
C ASP A 200 1.25 13.50 -11.22
N ASP A 201 2.02 14.10 -10.31
CA ASP A 201 1.56 14.53 -9.00
C ASP A 201 0.94 15.93 -9.02
N SER A 202 0.42 16.38 -7.87
CA SER A 202 -0.29 17.66 -7.79
C SER A 202 0.63 18.87 -7.96
N TYR A 203 1.92 18.75 -7.63
CA TYR A 203 2.91 19.80 -7.88
C TYR A 203 3.12 20.00 -9.39
N GLY A 204 3.45 18.92 -10.11
CA GLY A 204 3.62 18.98 -11.56
C GLY A 204 2.34 19.41 -12.28
N THR A 205 1.19 18.89 -11.86
CA THR A 205 -0.10 19.14 -12.52
C THR A 205 -0.57 20.58 -12.36
N GLU A 206 -0.62 21.10 -11.13
CA GLU A 206 -1.11 22.46 -10.89
C GLU A 206 -0.10 23.52 -11.36
N GLY A 207 1.21 23.29 -11.18
CA GLY A 207 2.25 24.20 -11.65
C GLY A 207 2.24 24.38 -13.18
N LEU A 208 2.07 23.29 -13.95
CA LEU A 208 1.94 23.40 -15.41
C LEU A 208 0.62 24.06 -15.82
N LYS A 209 -0.49 23.77 -15.14
CA LYS A 209 -1.79 24.40 -15.43
C LYS A 209 -1.74 25.91 -15.24
N GLU A 210 -1.08 26.37 -14.19
CA GLU A 210 -0.87 27.78 -13.90
C GLU A 210 0.08 28.43 -14.91
N LEU A 211 1.18 27.76 -15.24
CA LEU A 211 2.11 28.19 -16.29
C LEU A 211 1.38 28.37 -17.62
N HIS A 212 0.58 27.39 -18.03
CA HIS A 212 -0.18 27.43 -19.27
C HIS A 212 -1.20 28.56 -19.31
N ALA A 213 -1.82 28.90 -18.18
CA ALA A 213 -2.72 30.04 -18.09
C ALA A 213 -1.99 31.35 -18.37
N LEU A 214 -0.83 31.56 -17.74
CA LEU A 214 -0.01 32.76 -17.94
C LEU A 214 0.61 32.82 -19.35
N LEU A 215 1.08 31.70 -19.90
CA LEU A 215 1.60 31.64 -21.27
C LEU A 215 0.53 32.02 -22.31
N LYS A 216 -0.72 31.58 -22.11
CA LYS A 216 -1.86 31.96 -22.96
C LYS A 216 -2.13 33.46 -22.90
N GLU A 217 -2.12 34.03 -21.69
CA GLU A 217 -2.28 35.48 -21.49
C GLU A 217 -1.20 36.27 -22.23
N LYS A 218 0.06 35.84 -22.12
CA LYS A 218 1.22 36.47 -22.75
C LYS A 218 1.45 36.08 -24.22
N LYS A 219 0.57 35.24 -24.80
CA LYS A 219 0.64 34.76 -26.19
C LYS A 219 1.96 34.04 -26.53
N ILE A 220 2.51 33.30 -25.58
CA ILE A 220 3.66 32.41 -25.78
C ILE A 220 3.13 31.00 -26.10
N CYS A 221 3.54 30.43 -27.23
CA CYS A 221 3.12 29.08 -27.63
C CYS A 221 3.80 28.01 -26.77
N TYR A 222 3.13 26.89 -26.52
CA TYR A 222 3.73 25.76 -25.84
C TYR A 222 3.20 24.42 -26.35
N ILE A 223 4.00 23.36 -26.18
CA ILE A 223 3.56 21.95 -26.27
C ILE A 223 3.73 21.32 -24.90
N GLU A 224 2.70 20.64 -24.41
CA GLU A 224 2.79 19.82 -23.20
C GLU A 224 3.33 18.43 -23.56
N CYS A 225 4.43 18.05 -22.93
CA CYS A 225 5.04 16.74 -23.06
C CYS A 225 4.28 15.70 -22.22
N PRO A 226 4.39 14.40 -22.54
CA PRO A 226 3.83 13.34 -21.71
C PRO A 226 4.27 13.52 -20.26
N ARG A 227 3.29 13.45 -19.34
CA ARG A 227 3.56 13.53 -17.90
C ARG A 227 4.53 12.43 -17.49
N ILE A 228 5.44 12.81 -16.61
CA ILE A 228 6.45 11.91 -16.08
C ILE A 228 5.94 11.33 -14.78
N LYS A 229 6.04 10.02 -14.64
CA LYS A 229 5.55 9.34 -13.45
C LYS A 229 6.53 9.48 -12.30
N THR A 230 6.02 9.83 -11.13
CA THR A 230 6.78 9.96 -9.88
C THR A 230 7.27 8.61 -9.34
N SER A 231 6.53 7.51 -9.59
CA SER A 231 6.98 6.15 -9.29
C SER A 231 8.14 5.78 -10.23
N ARG A 232 9.37 5.60 -9.71
CA ARG A 232 10.52 5.16 -10.53
C ARG A 232 10.17 3.86 -11.29
N ILE A 233 10.67 3.76 -12.53
CA ILE A 233 11.11 2.54 -13.29
C ILE A 233 10.86 2.65 -14.83
N HIS A 234 10.21 3.68 -15.42
CA HIS A 234 9.90 3.69 -16.90
C HIS A 234 10.43 4.85 -17.72
N TRP A 235 11.65 5.30 -17.41
CA TRP A 235 12.33 6.37 -18.14
C TRP A 235 12.55 6.05 -19.61
N TYR A 236 12.85 4.79 -19.92
CA TYR A 236 13.05 4.31 -21.28
C TYR A 236 11.78 4.41 -22.14
N GLU A 237 10.64 3.96 -21.63
CA GLU A 237 9.36 4.04 -22.33
C GLU A 237 8.86 5.48 -22.47
N TRP A 238 9.00 6.29 -21.42
CA TRP A 238 8.72 7.71 -21.50
C TRP A 238 9.62 8.39 -22.55
N GLY A 239 10.90 8.03 -22.59
CA GLY A 239 11.87 8.50 -23.57
C GLY A 239 11.48 8.13 -25.00
N GLN A 240 11.09 6.88 -25.26
CA GLN A 240 10.59 6.45 -26.57
C GLN A 240 9.30 7.19 -26.96
N LYS A 241 8.37 7.36 -26.01
CA LYS A 241 7.13 8.10 -26.25
C LYS A 241 7.42 9.57 -26.59
N PHE A 242 8.32 10.20 -25.83
CA PHE A 242 8.79 11.55 -26.12
C PHE A 242 9.46 11.63 -27.50
N GLU A 243 10.31 10.66 -27.84
CA GLU A 243 11.00 10.59 -29.13
C GLU A 243 9.98 10.49 -30.28
N ASN A 244 9.10 9.50 -30.25
CA ASN A 244 8.14 9.21 -31.32
C ASN A 244 7.02 10.27 -31.45
N GLU A 245 6.52 10.79 -30.32
CA GLU A 245 5.36 11.68 -30.34
C GLU A 245 5.70 13.15 -30.51
N ILE A 246 6.86 13.57 -30.01
CA ILE A 246 7.29 14.96 -29.96
C ILE A 246 8.55 15.18 -30.79
N PHE A 247 9.61 14.43 -30.54
CA PHE A 247 10.92 14.75 -31.11
C PHE A 247 11.03 14.43 -32.61
N GLU A 248 10.50 13.31 -33.09
CA GLU A 248 10.46 12.98 -34.53
C GLU A 248 9.63 13.97 -35.36
N LYS A 249 8.69 14.67 -34.71
CA LYS A 249 7.78 15.63 -35.35
C LYS A 249 8.28 17.07 -35.28
N ILE A 250 9.40 17.31 -34.62
CA ILE A 250 9.96 18.63 -34.35
C ILE A 250 11.32 18.80 -35.05
N ASN A 251 11.47 19.87 -35.85
CA ASN A 251 12.73 20.20 -36.53
C ASN A 251 13.26 21.58 -36.09
N PHE A 252 13.72 21.70 -34.84
CA PHE A 252 14.25 22.96 -34.27
C PHE A 252 15.76 22.92 -34.03
N LYS A 253 16.43 24.06 -34.23
CA LYS A 253 17.84 24.27 -33.88
C LYS A 253 18.06 24.51 -32.37
N SER A 254 17.04 25.02 -31.67
CA SER A 254 17.07 25.26 -30.22
C SER A 254 15.69 25.08 -29.59
N ILE A 255 15.62 24.45 -28.42
CA ILE A 255 14.38 24.14 -27.70
C ILE A 255 14.50 24.60 -26.24
N GLY A 256 13.53 25.39 -25.78
CA GLY A 256 13.33 25.68 -24.36
C GLY A 256 12.38 24.68 -23.73
N ILE A 257 12.75 24.06 -22.60
CA ILE A 257 11.92 23.09 -21.86
C ILE A 257 11.73 23.60 -20.44
N VAL A 258 10.48 23.84 -20.04
CA VAL A 258 10.14 24.15 -18.64
C VAL A 258 9.74 22.87 -17.93
N PHE A 259 10.36 22.58 -16.79
CA PHE A 259 10.11 21.36 -16.03
C PHE A 259 9.53 21.67 -14.64
N TYR A 260 8.35 21.11 -14.34
CA TYR A 260 7.69 21.14 -13.02
C TYR A 260 7.60 19.72 -12.45
N GLY A 261 8.49 19.34 -11.55
CA GLY A 261 8.45 18.01 -10.95
C GLY A 261 9.43 17.82 -9.80
N GLN A 262 9.69 16.56 -9.44
CA GLN A 262 10.64 16.24 -8.37
C GLN A 262 12.08 16.24 -8.91
N PRO A 263 13.09 16.58 -8.08
CA PRO A 263 14.48 16.66 -8.54
C PRO A 263 15.04 15.37 -9.11
N GLU A 264 14.72 14.23 -8.50
CA GLU A 264 15.13 12.91 -8.97
C GLU A 264 14.51 12.57 -10.33
N THR A 265 13.29 13.05 -10.56
CA THR A 265 12.56 12.88 -11.83
C THR A 265 13.21 13.71 -12.94
N PHE A 266 13.66 14.93 -12.62
CA PHE A 266 14.38 15.78 -13.57
C PHE A 266 15.71 15.16 -14.00
N LYS A 267 16.51 14.64 -13.05
CA LYS A 267 17.77 13.97 -13.36
C LYS A 267 17.55 12.83 -14.37
N SER A 268 16.60 11.95 -14.11
CA SER A 268 16.30 10.84 -15.02
C SER A 268 15.75 11.30 -16.38
N ALA A 269 14.98 12.39 -16.42
CA ALA A 269 14.52 12.98 -17.68
C ALA A 269 15.68 13.52 -18.52
N VAL A 270 16.64 14.22 -17.89
CA VAL A 270 17.84 14.74 -18.53
C VAL A 270 18.72 13.60 -19.05
N GLU A 271 18.98 12.55 -18.26
CA GLU A 271 19.77 11.38 -18.66
C GLU A 271 19.15 10.67 -19.88
N THR A 272 17.84 10.45 -19.85
CA THR A 272 17.09 9.78 -20.92
C THR A 272 17.17 10.58 -22.21
N LEU A 273 16.93 11.89 -22.13
CA LEU A 273 16.99 12.78 -23.30
C LEU A 273 18.43 12.94 -23.80
N GLY A 274 19.42 12.98 -22.90
CA GLY A 274 20.83 12.95 -23.27
C GLY A 274 21.21 11.71 -24.10
N GLY A 275 20.58 10.56 -23.81
CA GLY A 275 20.67 9.35 -24.63
C GLY A 275 20.11 9.55 -26.06
N ILE A 276 18.87 10.04 -26.16
CA ILE A 276 18.14 10.22 -27.42
C ILE A 276 18.80 11.28 -28.33
N LEU A 277 19.34 12.34 -27.73
CA LEU A 277 19.72 13.56 -28.44
C LEU A 277 21.20 13.65 -28.82
N ARG A 278 22.01 12.67 -28.41
CA ARG A 278 23.47 12.63 -28.59
C ARG A 278 23.94 12.92 -30.03
N ASN A 279 23.13 12.58 -31.04
CA ASN A 279 23.51 12.65 -32.46
C ASN A 279 22.83 13.75 -33.28
N LYS A 280 21.99 14.62 -32.68
CA LYS A 280 21.06 15.49 -33.45
C LYS A 280 21.39 16.99 -33.51
N LEU A 281 22.50 17.46 -32.91
CA LEU A 281 22.96 18.86 -32.93
C LEU A 281 21.88 19.92 -32.54
N VAL A 282 21.04 19.62 -31.54
CA VAL A 282 20.01 20.54 -31.01
C VAL A 282 20.47 21.16 -29.69
N ASN A 283 20.37 22.49 -29.56
CA ASN A 283 20.66 23.18 -28.30
C ASN A 283 19.43 23.20 -27.39
N ILE A 284 19.49 22.56 -26.22
CA ILE A 284 18.37 22.55 -25.26
C ILE A 284 18.67 23.46 -24.07
N THR A 285 17.70 24.30 -23.74
CA THR A 285 17.70 25.08 -22.50
C THR A 285 16.60 24.56 -21.58
N TRP A 286 16.99 23.94 -20.48
CA TRP A 286 16.10 23.58 -19.40
C TRP A 286 15.85 24.79 -18.52
N ILE A 287 14.61 25.06 -18.21
CA ILE A 287 14.22 25.99 -17.16
C ILE A 287 13.54 25.16 -16.09
N VAL A 288 14.11 25.17 -14.90
CA VAL A 288 13.63 24.35 -13.79
C VAL A 288 13.16 25.24 -12.64
N THR A 289 12.22 24.70 -11.89
CA THR A 289 11.71 25.32 -10.66
C THR A 289 12.78 25.30 -9.55
N GLU A 290 12.45 25.70 -8.33
CA GLU A 290 13.42 26.14 -7.33
C GLU A 290 14.21 25.03 -6.65
N SER A 291 13.99 23.77 -7.02
CA SER A 291 14.35 22.58 -6.22
C SER A 291 15.52 21.72 -6.75
N TYR A 292 16.28 22.14 -7.77
CA TYR A 292 17.23 21.23 -8.46
C TYR A 292 18.71 21.56 -8.27
N THR A 293 19.08 22.47 -7.37
CA THR A 293 20.45 22.98 -7.27
C THR A 293 21.49 21.89 -7.03
N GLU A 294 21.21 20.91 -6.18
CA GLU A 294 22.17 19.84 -5.85
C GLU A 294 22.26 18.80 -6.97
N GLU A 295 21.13 18.46 -7.59
CA GLU A 295 21.04 17.56 -8.72
C GLU A 295 21.76 18.15 -9.94
N ILE A 296 21.59 19.45 -10.20
CA ILE A 296 22.31 20.16 -11.25
C ILE A 296 23.82 20.11 -11.00
N LYS A 297 24.29 20.33 -9.77
CA LYS A 297 25.72 20.22 -9.43
C LYS A 297 26.25 18.81 -9.67
N ASP A 298 25.49 17.78 -9.27
CA ASP A 298 25.84 16.38 -9.50
C ASP A 298 25.93 16.06 -10.99
N MET A 299 24.90 16.43 -11.77
CA MET A 299 24.87 16.25 -13.23
C MET A 299 25.98 17.05 -13.94
N SER A 300 26.30 18.26 -13.47
CA SER A 300 27.42 19.07 -13.97
C SER A 300 28.76 18.35 -13.75
N ARG A 301 29.02 17.80 -12.56
CA ARG A 301 30.25 17.06 -12.25
C ARG A 301 30.38 15.80 -13.12
N ASN A 302 29.28 15.12 -13.38
CA ASN A 302 29.24 13.90 -14.19
C ASN A 302 29.22 14.18 -15.72
N HIS A 303 29.34 15.45 -16.13
CA HIS A 303 29.30 15.89 -17.54
C HIS A 303 27.99 15.52 -18.27
N GLU A 304 26.92 15.23 -17.52
CA GLU A 304 25.61 14.83 -18.05
C GLU A 304 24.88 16.01 -18.72
N LEU A 305 25.33 17.25 -18.44
CA LEU A 305 24.78 18.47 -19.01
C LEU A 305 25.40 18.90 -20.34
N ALA A 306 26.21 18.05 -21.00
CA ALA A 306 27.09 18.33 -22.16
C ALA A 306 26.53 19.24 -23.29
N ASN A 307 25.21 19.30 -23.46
CA ASN A 307 24.52 20.12 -24.48
C ASN A 307 23.33 20.92 -23.92
N PHE A 308 23.31 21.15 -22.60
CA PHE A 308 22.18 21.70 -21.87
C PHE A 308 22.56 23.00 -21.15
N THR A 309 21.72 24.02 -21.25
CA THR A 309 21.75 25.17 -20.33
C THR A 309 20.63 24.99 -19.32
N VAL A 310 20.93 24.95 -18.02
CA VAL A 310 19.90 24.91 -16.98
C VAL A 310 19.75 26.30 -16.37
N VAL A 311 18.53 26.83 -16.40
CA VAL A 311 18.15 28.06 -15.71
C VAL A 311 17.33 27.68 -14.48
N ASN A 312 17.90 27.91 -13.29
CA ASN A 312 17.28 27.58 -12.00
C ASN A 312 16.85 28.87 -11.28
N LEU A 313 15.65 28.87 -10.73
CA LEU A 313 15.09 29.95 -9.90
C LEU A 313 15.30 29.63 -8.41
N GLU A 314 16.31 30.14 -7.75
CA GLU A 314 16.57 29.83 -6.34
C GLU A 314 15.96 30.88 -5.39
N LEU A 315 15.32 30.42 -4.30
CA LEU A 315 14.89 31.30 -3.21
C LEU A 315 16.11 31.99 -2.58
N SER A 316 16.07 33.32 -2.54
CA SER A 316 17.19 34.12 -2.04
C SER A 316 17.25 34.07 -0.50
N ASN A 317 18.44 33.89 0.06
CA ASN A 317 18.78 33.80 1.50
C ASN A 317 18.50 32.44 2.20
N THR A 318 19.29 31.42 1.90
CA THR A 318 19.46 30.27 2.82
C THR A 318 20.36 30.68 3.99
N LEU A 319 19.84 30.56 5.21
CA LEU A 319 20.58 30.90 6.43
C LEU A 319 21.68 29.85 6.69
N GLY A 320 22.88 30.23 7.10
CA GLY A 320 24.03 29.30 7.22
C GLY A 320 24.00 28.28 8.38
N LEU A 321 22.98 28.32 9.25
CA LEU A 321 22.73 27.41 10.41
C LEU A 321 23.99 26.78 11.05
N LYS A 322 24.97 27.60 11.45
CA LYS A 322 26.26 27.11 11.97
C LYS A 322 26.12 26.37 13.29
N GLU A 323 25.17 26.77 14.14
CA GLU A 323 24.88 26.07 15.39
C GLU A 323 24.35 24.65 15.19
N VAL A 324 23.38 24.48 14.28
CA VAL A 324 22.83 23.16 13.94
C VAL A 324 23.92 22.28 13.34
N ASN A 325 24.76 22.85 12.46
CA ASN A 325 25.92 22.16 11.90
C ASN A 325 26.91 21.70 12.98
N ARG A 326 27.15 22.50 14.02
CA ARG A 326 28.02 22.13 15.14
C ARG A 326 27.41 20.99 15.97
N TYR A 327 26.12 21.08 16.29
CA TYR A 327 25.39 20.01 16.97
C TYR A 327 25.50 18.67 16.23
N LEU A 328 25.33 18.70 14.91
CA LEU A 328 25.48 17.53 14.05
C LEU A 328 26.90 16.96 14.05
N GLN A 329 27.93 17.81 14.17
CA GLN A 329 29.33 17.36 14.29
C GLN A 329 29.59 16.71 15.65
N GLU A 330 29.06 17.26 16.73
CA GLU A 330 29.24 16.77 18.09
C GLU A 330 28.54 15.42 18.33
N LYS A 331 27.37 15.19 17.73
CA LYS A 331 26.64 13.90 17.81
C LYS A 331 27.16 12.82 16.83
N SER A 332 28.13 13.11 15.97
CA SER A 332 28.55 12.23 14.85
C SER A 332 29.38 10.98 15.21
N GLY A 333 29.35 10.51 16.46
CA GLY A 333 29.99 9.26 16.90
C GLY A 333 29.05 8.36 17.72
N ASP A 334 28.87 7.10 17.32
CA ASP A 334 28.21 5.95 18.00
C ASP A 334 26.88 6.14 18.78
N THR A 335 26.28 7.34 18.77
CA THR A 335 25.12 7.70 19.62
C THR A 335 24.01 8.43 18.86
N ILE A 336 23.84 8.15 17.56
CA ILE A 336 22.74 8.70 16.77
C ILE A 336 21.52 7.78 16.89
N MET A 337 20.47 8.24 17.59
CA MET A 337 19.14 7.61 17.69
C MET A 337 18.27 7.78 16.42
N ASN A 338 18.82 8.32 15.32
CA ASN A 338 18.12 8.45 14.04
C ASN A 338 18.24 7.16 13.21
N PRO A 339 17.15 6.37 13.06
CA PRO A 339 17.19 5.09 12.36
C PRO A 339 17.47 5.23 10.87
N TRP A 340 17.05 6.32 10.24
CA TRP A 340 17.28 6.57 8.81
C TRP A 340 18.73 6.94 8.54
N TRP A 341 19.41 7.61 9.48
CA TRP A 341 20.85 7.85 9.38
C TRP A 341 21.67 6.56 9.51
N ALA A 342 21.28 5.70 10.46
CA ALA A 342 21.88 4.38 10.61
C ALA A 342 21.67 3.52 9.34
N GLU A 343 20.49 3.58 8.74
CA GLU A 343 20.19 2.91 7.47
C GLU A 343 21.02 3.46 6.31
N CYS A 344 21.16 4.79 6.18
CA CYS A 344 22.04 5.42 5.20
C CYS A 344 23.48 4.89 5.34
N GLN A 345 24.01 4.86 6.57
CA GLN A 345 25.37 4.38 6.83
C GLN A 345 25.59 2.88 6.56
N GLN A 346 24.55 2.05 6.70
CA GLN A 346 24.62 0.61 6.39
C GLN A 346 24.59 0.35 4.88
N LYS A 347 23.81 1.12 4.11
CA LYS A 347 23.67 0.98 2.64
C LYS A 347 24.82 1.62 1.83
N LYS A 348 26.04 1.64 2.37
CA LYS A 348 27.28 2.30 1.85
C LYS A 348 27.67 2.04 0.38
N THR A 349 26.98 1.18 -0.35
CA THR A 349 27.23 0.87 -1.76
C THR A 349 26.48 1.76 -2.76
N GLN A 350 25.59 2.68 -2.33
CA GLN A 350 24.76 3.49 -3.25
C GLN A 350 24.88 5.02 -3.12
N GLY A 351 25.72 5.55 -2.22
CA GLY A 351 25.96 6.99 -2.07
C GLY A 351 26.80 7.32 -0.82
N ASN A 352 27.61 8.37 -0.88
CA ASN A 352 28.45 8.80 0.24
C ASN A 352 27.60 9.56 1.30
N CYS A 353 27.06 8.87 2.30
CA CYS A 353 26.41 9.47 3.48
C CYS A 353 27.42 10.24 4.35
N LEU A 354 27.88 11.41 3.89
CA LEU A 354 28.92 12.21 4.53
C LEU A 354 28.35 13.50 5.11
N LEU A 355 28.20 13.56 6.44
CA LEU A 355 27.95 14.79 7.22
C LEU A 355 28.87 15.97 6.84
N LYS A 356 30.05 15.68 6.26
CA LYS A 356 31.01 16.69 5.80
C LYS A 356 30.50 17.57 4.64
N GLN A 357 29.49 17.13 3.87
CA GLN A 357 29.04 17.90 2.70
C GLN A 357 28.19 19.12 3.05
N PHE A 358 27.49 19.11 4.20
CA PHE A 358 26.61 20.21 4.63
C PHE A 358 27.30 21.27 5.51
N GLN A 359 28.64 21.22 5.61
CA GLN A 359 29.42 22.09 6.50
C GLN A 359 29.44 23.58 6.09
N LYS A 360 29.00 23.93 4.87
CA LYS A 360 29.00 25.32 4.37
C LYS A 360 27.60 25.92 4.21
N PHE A 361 26.59 25.14 3.81
CA PHE A 361 25.21 25.59 3.62
C PHE A 361 24.24 24.45 3.99
N PRO A 362 23.21 24.70 4.82
CA PRO A 362 22.22 23.68 5.14
C PRO A 362 21.35 23.35 3.90
N PRO A 363 20.77 22.14 3.84
CA PRO A 363 19.84 21.77 2.80
C PRO A 363 18.65 22.73 2.69
N LYS A 364 18.14 22.87 1.47
CA LYS A 364 16.94 23.66 1.17
C LYS A 364 15.76 23.23 2.06
N TYR A 365 14.89 24.19 2.36
CA TYR A 365 13.72 24.03 3.26
C TYR A 365 14.02 23.71 4.73
N THR A 366 15.30 23.61 5.15
CA THR A 366 15.58 23.42 6.58
C THR A 366 15.16 24.63 7.43
N THR A 367 15.42 25.84 6.95
CA THR A 367 14.91 27.07 7.57
C THR A 367 13.39 27.08 7.64
N ALA A 368 12.71 26.59 6.61
CA ALA A 368 11.25 26.46 6.56
C ALA A 368 10.74 25.43 7.58
N ALA A 369 11.41 24.28 7.74
CA ALA A 369 11.08 23.30 8.77
C ALA A 369 11.17 23.90 10.18
N LEU A 370 12.24 24.64 10.45
CA LEU A 370 12.44 25.35 11.71
C LEU A 370 11.40 26.46 11.94
N ASP A 371 11.12 27.28 10.92
CA ASP A 371 10.10 28.33 11.00
C ASP A 371 8.72 27.73 11.34
N ALA A 372 8.33 26.65 10.66
CA ALA A 372 7.08 25.94 10.92
C ALA A 372 7.01 25.41 12.36
N LEU A 373 8.11 24.83 12.86
CA LEU A 373 8.21 24.39 14.26
C LEU A 373 8.08 25.57 15.24
N TYR A 374 8.72 26.71 14.97
CA TYR A 374 8.63 27.88 15.83
C TYR A 374 7.25 28.54 15.80
N PHE A 375 6.57 28.56 14.65
CA PHE A 375 5.17 28.97 14.56
C PHE A 375 4.28 28.08 15.44
N TYR A 376 4.48 26.77 15.38
CA TYR A 376 3.80 25.85 16.30
C TYR A 376 4.15 26.14 17.75
N ALA A 377 5.42 26.33 18.09
CA ALA A 377 5.83 26.61 19.47
C ALA A 377 5.16 27.88 20.02
N GLN A 378 5.12 28.95 19.22
CA GLN A 378 4.44 30.19 19.60
C GLN A 378 2.92 29.99 19.75
N ALA A 379 2.28 29.32 18.79
CA ALA A 379 0.85 29.07 18.78
C ALA A 379 0.43 28.15 19.94
N ILE A 380 1.21 27.11 20.24
CA ILE A 380 0.98 26.21 21.37
C ILE A 380 1.13 26.97 22.68
N LYS A 381 2.19 27.76 22.86
CA LYS A 381 2.39 28.56 24.07
C LYS A 381 1.22 29.54 24.32
N ASN A 382 0.78 30.23 23.27
CA ASN A 382 -0.37 31.12 23.35
C ASN A 382 -1.67 30.35 23.62
N GLY A 383 -1.84 29.19 22.97
CA GLY A 383 -2.93 28.27 23.20
C GLY A 383 -3.00 27.80 24.65
N LEU A 384 -1.89 27.37 25.24
CA LEU A 384 -1.81 26.95 26.64
C LEU A 384 -2.17 28.08 27.61
N ASN A 385 -1.73 29.31 27.34
CA ASN A 385 -2.08 30.47 28.16
C ASN A 385 -3.57 30.84 28.08
N GLN A 386 -4.20 30.63 26.92
CA GLN A 386 -5.62 30.94 26.71
C GLN A 386 -6.55 29.82 27.19
N SER A 387 -6.10 28.58 27.11
CA SER A 387 -6.85 27.41 27.54
C SER A 387 -6.86 27.38 29.06
N LYS A 388 -8.04 27.49 29.69
CA LYS A 388 -8.20 27.34 31.15
C LYS A 388 -8.07 25.87 31.57
N CYS A 389 -6.99 25.21 31.18
CA CYS A 389 -6.77 23.78 31.37
C CYS A 389 -6.12 23.55 32.74
N GLU A 390 -6.75 22.73 33.59
CA GLU A 390 -6.17 22.33 34.90
C GLU A 390 -4.99 21.37 34.73
N THR A 391 -5.02 20.55 33.68
CA THR A 391 -3.89 19.69 33.24
C THR A 391 -3.85 19.59 31.72
N TYR A 392 -2.65 19.52 31.14
CA TYR A 392 -2.44 19.44 29.69
C TYR A 392 -3.16 18.26 29.03
N ARG A 393 -3.21 17.10 29.71
CA ARG A 393 -3.86 15.87 29.22
C ARG A 393 -5.38 16.00 29.02
N GLN A 394 -5.99 17.08 29.49
CA GLN A 394 -7.43 17.34 29.40
C GLN A 394 -7.79 18.49 28.44
N CYS A 395 -6.82 19.03 27.69
CA CYS A 395 -6.98 20.25 26.91
C CYS A 395 -7.53 19.97 25.50
N SER A 396 -8.83 19.62 25.40
CA SER A 396 -9.48 19.32 24.11
C SER A 396 -9.51 20.49 23.13
N GLU A 397 -9.44 21.72 23.63
CA GLU A 397 -9.52 22.97 22.85
C GLU A 397 -8.16 23.44 22.30
N LEU A 398 -7.05 22.79 22.70
CA LEU A 398 -5.72 23.28 22.34
C LEU A 398 -5.50 23.28 20.82
N ARG A 399 -6.01 22.26 20.10
CA ARG A 399 -5.91 22.19 18.62
C ARG A 399 -6.60 23.39 17.96
N SER A 400 -7.80 23.72 18.42
CA SER A 400 -8.59 24.86 17.94
C SER A 400 -7.87 26.19 18.20
N HIS A 401 -7.27 26.34 19.40
CA HIS A 401 -6.47 27.52 19.73
C HIS A 401 -5.20 27.62 18.89
N VAL A 402 -4.48 26.52 18.68
CA VAL A 402 -3.28 26.49 17.81
C VAL A 402 -3.66 26.97 16.40
N ILE A 403 -4.71 26.42 15.79
CA ILE A 403 -5.19 26.86 14.46
C ILE A 403 -5.49 28.36 14.46
N LYS A 404 -6.23 28.84 15.47
CA LYS A 404 -6.60 30.25 15.60
C LYS A 404 -5.38 31.16 15.72
N PHE A 405 -4.34 30.76 16.45
CA PHE A 405 -3.12 31.55 16.61
C PHE A 405 -2.18 31.48 15.43
N LEU A 406 -2.33 30.50 14.53
CA LEU A 406 -1.55 30.40 13.30
C LEU A 406 -2.10 31.30 12.19
N LYS A 407 -3.42 31.55 12.12
CA LYS A 407 -4.01 32.48 11.15
C LYS A 407 -3.56 33.91 11.43
N GLY A 408 -2.97 34.56 10.43
CA GLY A 408 -2.41 35.92 10.58
C GLY A 408 -1.17 35.99 11.50
N ALA A 409 -0.51 34.87 11.79
CA ALA A 409 0.57 34.83 12.77
C ALA A 409 1.80 35.62 12.32
N GLN A 410 2.41 36.32 13.27
CA GLN A 410 3.68 36.99 13.09
C GLN A 410 4.73 36.41 14.03
N LEU A 411 5.84 36.03 13.43
CA LEU A 411 6.98 35.50 14.15
C LEU A 411 8.16 36.47 14.08
N ASP A 412 8.49 37.03 15.23
CA ASP A 412 9.54 38.03 15.45
C ASP A 412 10.58 37.49 16.43
N TYR A 413 11.76 37.18 15.92
CA TYR A 413 12.86 36.57 16.68
C TYR A 413 13.63 37.56 17.57
N ASN A 414 13.34 38.86 17.48
CA ASN A 414 14.04 39.90 18.28
C ASN A 414 13.61 39.95 19.76
N GLY A 415 12.57 39.20 20.14
CA GLY A 415 12.08 39.15 21.51
C GLY A 415 12.98 38.34 22.45
N GLN A 416 13.06 38.74 23.73
CA GLN A 416 13.87 38.06 24.76
C GLN A 416 13.57 36.56 24.85
N GLN A 417 12.32 36.14 24.66
CA GLN A 417 11.89 34.73 24.69
C GLN A 417 12.50 33.84 23.60
N TRP A 418 12.97 34.42 22.49
CA TRP A 418 13.56 33.68 21.37
C TRP A 418 15.08 33.62 21.44
N SER A 419 15.70 34.58 22.15
CA SER A 419 17.15 34.84 22.12
C SER A 419 18.04 33.66 22.55
N GLU A 420 17.51 32.69 23.28
CA GLU A 420 18.23 31.49 23.75
C GLU A 420 17.81 30.19 23.04
N VAL A 421 16.67 30.20 22.34
CA VAL A 421 16.08 28.99 21.75
C VAL A 421 16.28 28.87 20.24
N VAL A 422 16.44 29.99 19.53
CA VAL A 422 16.71 29.99 18.09
C VAL A 422 18.22 30.07 17.80
N PRO A 423 18.69 29.63 16.61
CA PRO A 423 20.09 29.84 16.22
C PRO A 423 20.45 31.33 16.22
N GLU A 424 21.68 31.71 16.59
CA GLU A 424 22.15 33.10 16.56
C GLU A 424 21.86 33.80 15.23
N GLU A 425 21.91 33.08 14.11
CA GLU A 425 21.64 33.62 12.79
C GLU A 425 20.20 34.14 12.61
N TYR A 426 19.25 33.70 13.44
CA TYR A 426 17.86 34.16 13.42
C TYR A 426 17.65 35.52 14.09
N LYS A 427 18.56 35.96 14.97
CA LYS A 427 18.38 37.20 15.75
C LYS A 427 18.35 38.46 14.90
N ASN A 428 18.90 38.43 13.69
CA ASN A 428 18.89 39.56 12.75
C ASN A 428 17.93 39.33 11.56
N ARG A 429 17.08 38.30 11.64
CA ARG A 429 16.14 37.97 10.56
C ARG A 429 14.91 38.86 10.65
N ASN A 430 14.40 39.27 9.49
CA ASN A 430 13.11 39.96 9.41
C ASN A 430 11.98 39.08 9.94
N LYS A 431 10.89 39.72 10.32
CA LYS A 431 9.65 39.07 10.73
C LYS A 431 9.15 38.14 9.63
N THR A 432 8.67 36.97 10.03
CA THR A 432 7.97 36.04 9.13
C THR A 432 6.48 36.12 9.42
N LEU A 433 5.66 36.25 8.38
CA LEU A 433 4.24 36.57 8.48
C LEU A 433 3.42 35.53 7.72
N LEU A 434 2.33 35.06 8.32
CA LEU A 434 1.29 34.29 7.64
C LEU A 434 0.07 35.18 7.40
N ASP A 435 -0.64 34.96 6.30
CA ASP A 435 -1.95 35.57 6.08
C ASP A 435 -3.07 34.79 6.81
N GLU A 436 -4.30 35.26 6.68
CA GLU A 436 -5.48 34.60 7.26
C GLU A 436 -5.77 33.22 6.63
N ASN A 437 -5.28 32.97 5.41
CA ASN A 437 -5.42 31.69 4.70
C ASN A 437 -4.30 30.71 5.04
N GLY A 438 -3.30 31.12 5.83
CA GLY A 438 -2.15 30.31 6.23
C GLY A 438 -0.96 30.35 5.27
N ASP A 439 -0.98 31.24 4.27
CA ASP A 439 0.10 31.42 3.31
C ASP A 439 1.17 32.41 3.81
N LEU A 440 2.42 32.15 3.45
CA LEU A 440 3.53 33.06 3.74
C LEU A 440 3.36 34.42 3.04
N ILE A 441 3.33 35.50 3.82
CA ILE A 441 3.39 36.87 3.29
C ILE A 441 4.85 37.26 3.08
N LEU A 442 5.18 37.63 1.84
CA LEU A 442 6.51 38.09 1.46
C LEU A 442 6.61 39.62 1.63
N GLU A 443 7.37 40.10 2.61
CA GLU A 443 7.72 41.52 2.69
C GLU A 443 8.79 41.86 1.63
N PHE A 444 8.36 42.47 0.52
CA PHE A 444 9.20 42.84 -0.63
C PHE A 444 10.25 43.92 -0.27
N LYS A 445 11.39 43.53 0.29
CA LYS A 445 12.53 44.44 0.48
C LYS A 445 13.78 44.14 -0.35
N ASN A 446 14.02 42.90 -0.82
CA ASN A 446 15.14 42.53 -1.71
C ASN A 446 14.84 41.23 -2.52
N GLU A 447 15.73 40.90 -3.47
CA GLU A 447 15.77 39.74 -4.39
C GLU A 447 14.96 38.53 -3.88
N LEU A 448 13.89 38.13 -4.59
CA LEU A 448 13.02 37.00 -4.20
C LEU A 448 13.55 35.69 -4.76
N LEU A 449 13.72 35.66 -6.08
CA LEU A 449 14.25 34.52 -6.81
C LEU A 449 15.52 34.96 -7.55
N THR A 450 16.63 34.29 -7.28
CA THR A 450 17.85 34.43 -8.08
C THR A 450 17.80 33.49 -9.26
N ILE A 451 18.26 33.95 -10.41
CA ILE A 451 18.31 33.17 -11.65
C ILE A 451 19.76 32.81 -11.91
N LYS A 452 20.05 31.51 -11.90
CA LYS A 452 21.39 30.98 -12.19
C LYS A 452 21.38 30.16 -13.47
N SER A 453 22.42 30.33 -14.29
CA SER A 453 22.66 29.58 -15.52
C SER A 453 23.84 28.63 -15.31
N PHE A 454 23.66 27.36 -15.62
CA PHE A 454 24.69 26.34 -15.51
C PHE A 454 25.14 25.88 -16.91
N ARG A 455 26.45 25.95 -17.19
CA ARG A 455 27.11 25.50 -18.44
C ARG A 455 28.37 24.68 -18.11
N LEU A 456 28.74 23.71 -18.95
CA LEU A 456 29.83 22.75 -18.67
C LEU A 456 31.24 23.32 -18.47
N ASN A 457 31.49 24.58 -18.83
CA ASN A 457 32.85 25.11 -18.83
C ASN A 457 33.30 25.71 -17.49
N GLU A 458 32.46 25.66 -16.45
CA GLU A 458 32.78 26.12 -15.09
C GLU A 458 33.24 24.94 -14.24
N LYS A 459 34.51 24.95 -13.83
CA LYS A 459 35.25 23.80 -13.24
C LYS A 459 34.66 23.21 -11.95
N ASP A 460 33.63 23.82 -11.36
CA ASP A 460 33.11 23.48 -10.02
C ASP A 460 31.58 23.30 -9.93
N GLY A 461 30.84 23.43 -11.05
CA GLY A 461 29.37 23.35 -11.04
C GLY A 461 28.66 24.52 -10.34
N GLU A 462 29.37 25.61 -10.04
CA GLU A 462 28.79 26.84 -9.49
C GLU A 462 28.14 27.65 -10.61
N GLY A 463 26.81 27.59 -10.73
CA GLY A 463 26.08 28.31 -11.78
C GLY A 463 26.24 29.83 -11.72
N ALA A 464 26.50 30.44 -12.88
CA ALA A 464 26.63 31.88 -13.04
C ALA A 464 25.31 32.61 -12.71
N LEU A 465 25.36 33.62 -11.83
CA LEU A 465 24.22 34.49 -11.54
C LEU A 465 23.88 35.36 -12.76
N VAL A 466 22.71 35.12 -13.34
CA VAL A 466 22.20 35.83 -14.53
C VAL A 466 21.41 37.07 -14.15
N GLY A 467 20.66 37.00 -13.05
CA GLY A 467 19.81 38.07 -12.59
C GLY A 467 18.99 37.64 -11.37
N TYR A 468 18.06 38.48 -10.98
CA TYR A 468 17.12 38.21 -9.90
C TYR A 468 15.78 38.86 -10.17
N ILE A 469 14.75 38.38 -9.49
CA ILE A 469 13.40 38.94 -9.57
C ILE A 469 13.11 39.70 -8.28
N SER A 470 12.74 40.97 -8.44
CA SER A 470 12.39 41.86 -7.33
C SER A 470 11.13 42.62 -7.70
N LYS A 471 10.11 42.57 -6.84
CA LYS A 471 8.81 43.23 -7.05
C LYS A 471 8.22 42.94 -8.45
N GLU A 472 8.18 41.66 -8.83
CA GLU A 472 7.67 41.17 -10.13
C GLU A 472 8.44 41.67 -11.36
N ARG A 473 9.62 42.28 -11.18
CA ARG A 473 10.50 42.71 -12.27
C ARG A 473 11.75 41.86 -12.31
N LEU A 474 12.08 41.38 -13.51
CA LEU A 474 13.36 40.76 -13.80
C LEU A 474 14.45 41.84 -13.88
N ILE A 475 15.49 41.70 -13.07
CA ILE A 475 16.67 42.54 -13.09
C ILE A 475 17.86 41.66 -13.50
N LEU A 476 18.33 41.87 -14.72
CA LEU A 476 19.53 41.20 -15.26
C LEU A 476 20.79 41.97 -14.83
N LYS A 477 21.89 41.27 -14.55
CA LYS A 477 23.20 41.92 -14.30
C LYS A 477 23.84 42.34 -15.64
N ASN A 478 24.31 43.59 -15.76
CA ASN A 478 24.78 44.19 -17.03
C ASN A 478 26.20 43.75 -17.51
N GLU A 479 26.25 43.33 -18.79
CA GLU A 479 27.12 43.80 -19.90
C GLU A 479 28.61 43.43 -20.08
N LYS A 480 29.24 42.54 -19.30
CA LYS A 480 30.59 42.01 -19.65
C LYS A 480 30.80 40.50 -19.60
N SER A 481 29.80 39.72 -19.20
CA SER A 481 29.77 38.29 -19.48
C SER A 481 29.18 38.12 -20.88
N THR A 482 29.98 37.60 -21.82
CA THR A 482 29.59 37.18 -23.17
C THR A 482 28.07 37.02 -23.33
N GLU A 483 27.46 37.83 -24.21
CA GLU A 483 26.03 37.76 -24.55
C GLU A 483 25.57 36.31 -24.55
N THR A 484 24.87 35.91 -23.50
CA THR A 484 24.25 34.60 -23.42
C THR A 484 23.00 34.73 -24.27
N THR A 485 23.17 34.71 -25.58
CA THR A 485 22.05 34.67 -26.53
C THR A 485 21.34 33.34 -26.31
N PHE A 486 20.29 33.35 -25.48
CA PHE A 486 19.34 32.24 -25.45
C PHE A 486 18.80 32.11 -26.87
N GLY A 487 19.03 30.97 -27.53
CA GLY A 487 18.58 30.77 -28.91
C GLY A 487 17.08 31.05 -29.00
N LYS A 488 16.65 31.92 -29.92
CA LYS A 488 15.23 32.23 -30.11
C LYS A 488 14.50 30.95 -30.54
N SER A 489 13.64 30.40 -29.69
CA SER A 489 12.69 29.38 -30.09
C SER A 489 11.55 30.07 -30.87
N GLN A 490 11.27 29.59 -32.09
CA GLN A 490 10.23 30.14 -32.95
C GLN A 490 9.29 29.03 -33.44
N CYS A 491 7.98 29.24 -33.26
CA CYS A 491 6.96 28.33 -33.79
C CYS A 491 6.92 28.41 -35.34
N PRO A 492 6.99 27.28 -36.08
CA PRO A 492 6.75 27.30 -37.52
C PRO A 492 5.28 27.60 -37.77
N VAL A 493 5.02 28.46 -38.74
CA VAL A 493 3.66 28.77 -39.19
C VAL A 493 3.05 27.49 -39.79
N SER A 494 1.88 27.10 -39.28
CA SER A 494 1.00 25.97 -39.71
C SER A 494 1.22 24.59 -39.08
N THR A 495 0.83 24.42 -37.81
CA THR A 495 0.06 23.23 -37.37
C THR A 495 -0.53 23.46 -35.99
N LYS A 496 -1.80 23.05 -35.79
CA LYS A 496 -2.53 23.15 -34.53
C LYS A 496 -1.77 22.39 -33.43
N CYS A 497 -1.06 23.10 -32.57
CA CYS A 497 -0.30 22.54 -31.44
C CYS A 497 -1.19 22.11 -30.25
N THR A 498 -2.47 21.77 -30.47
CA THR A 498 -3.45 21.53 -29.39
C THR A 498 -4.29 20.26 -29.58
N GLU A 499 -3.73 19.19 -30.12
CA GLU A 499 -4.48 17.94 -30.36
C GLU A 499 -3.71 16.67 -29.97
N TYR A 500 -2.98 16.66 -28.86
CA TYR A 500 -2.44 15.40 -28.32
C TYR A 500 -2.40 15.43 -26.79
N CYS A 501 -3.50 15.05 -26.16
CA CYS A 501 -3.57 14.73 -24.74
C CYS A 501 -4.53 13.55 -24.55
N GLU A 502 -4.02 12.32 -24.61
CA GLU A 502 -4.70 11.18 -23.97
C GLU A 502 -3.92 10.74 -22.73
N ASP A 503 -4.67 10.70 -21.64
CA ASP A 503 -4.27 10.66 -20.25
C ASP A 503 -3.99 9.21 -19.84
N ILE A 504 -2.73 8.77 -19.92
CA ILE A 504 -2.32 7.39 -19.59
C ILE A 504 -2.06 7.25 -18.08
N THR A 505 -3.04 7.55 -17.24
CA THR A 505 -3.08 7.11 -15.82
C THR A 505 -4.49 7.11 -15.21
N LYS A 506 -5.57 7.24 -16.00
CA LYS A 506 -6.93 7.18 -15.45
C LYS A 506 -7.26 5.78 -14.94
N LEU A 507 -7.63 5.69 -13.66
CA LEU A 507 -8.29 4.50 -13.11
C LEU A 507 -9.52 4.22 -13.99
N LYS A 508 -9.54 3.06 -14.67
CA LYS A 508 -10.73 2.62 -15.39
C LYS A 508 -11.84 2.33 -14.40
N TYR A 509 -12.97 2.99 -14.58
CA TYR A 509 -14.15 2.78 -13.76
C TYR A 509 -15.42 2.94 -14.61
N ALA A 510 -16.54 2.48 -14.09
CA ALA A 510 -17.83 2.58 -14.74
C ALA A 510 -18.88 3.14 -13.77
N TYR A 511 -19.64 4.13 -14.24
CA TYR A 511 -20.80 4.66 -13.51
C TYR A 511 -22.09 4.00 -14.00
N VAL A 512 -22.83 3.39 -13.09
CA VAL A 512 -24.12 2.73 -13.31
C VAL A 512 -25.21 3.54 -12.63
N LYS A 513 -26.23 3.95 -13.38
CA LYS A 513 -27.33 4.79 -12.89
C LYS A 513 -28.58 3.95 -12.60
N ALA A 514 -29.28 4.26 -11.52
CA ALA A 514 -30.58 3.70 -11.19
C ALA A 514 -31.65 4.06 -12.23
N ASN A 515 -32.69 3.22 -12.34
CA ASN A 515 -33.75 3.38 -13.33
C ASN A 515 -34.87 4.26 -12.76
N LYS A 516 -35.15 5.40 -13.41
CA LYS A 516 -36.09 6.48 -13.00
C LYS A 516 -35.63 7.37 -11.83
N THR A 517 -34.77 8.34 -12.10
CA THR A 517 -34.58 9.49 -11.18
C THR A 517 -35.43 10.69 -11.62
N THR A 518 -36.58 10.91 -10.98
CA THR A 518 -37.12 12.27 -10.77
C THR A 518 -36.25 13.00 -9.74
N GLU A 519 -36.19 14.32 -9.82
CA GLU A 519 -35.09 15.17 -9.34
C GLU A 519 -34.57 15.03 -7.89
N LYS A 520 -33.29 15.43 -7.77
CA LYS A 520 -32.46 15.81 -6.61
C LYS A 520 -33.21 15.97 -5.28
N LYS A 521 -33.00 15.01 -4.36
CA LYS A 521 -32.61 15.39 -2.98
C LYS A 521 -31.89 14.31 -2.18
N ASN A 522 -32.13 13.01 -2.41
CA ASN A 522 -31.45 11.95 -1.64
C ASN A 522 -30.93 10.87 -2.61
N LYS A 523 -29.64 10.90 -2.94
CA LYS A 523 -28.97 9.91 -3.81
C LYS A 523 -27.95 9.13 -3.01
N PHE A 524 -27.97 7.80 -3.13
CA PHE A 524 -26.98 6.92 -2.51
C PHE A 524 -26.07 6.30 -3.58
N ILE A 525 -24.83 6.00 -3.23
CA ILE A 525 -23.81 5.41 -4.11
C ILE A 525 -23.30 4.10 -3.51
N ILE A 526 -23.28 3.04 -4.30
CA ILE A 526 -22.54 1.83 -4.02
C ILE A 526 -21.20 1.90 -4.74
N ILE A 527 -20.10 1.71 -4.03
CA ILE A 527 -18.79 1.49 -4.65
C ILE A 527 -18.57 -0.02 -4.77
N ALA A 528 -18.47 -0.52 -6.00
CA ALA A 528 -18.12 -1.90 -6.28
C ALA A 528 -16.66 -2.02 -6.70
N ILE A 529 -15.97 -2.98 -6.12
CA ILE A 529 -14.60 -3.34 -6.42
C ILE A 529 -14.62 -4.78 -6.95
N LEU A 530 -14.42 -4.95 -8.26
CA LEU A 530 -14.57 -6.23 -8.96
C LEU A 530 -13.24 -6.64 -9.63
N PRO A 531 -12.92 -7.95 -9.69
CA PRO A 531 -11.74 -8.45 -10.39
C PRO A 531 -12.03 -8.63 -11.89
N ILE A 532 -11.89 -7.56 -12.66
CA ILE A 532 -12.22 -7.56 -14.09
C ILE A 532 -11.00 -7.96 -14.93
N SER A 533 -9.85 -7.37 -14.63
CA SER A 533 -8.57 -7.71 -15.25
C SER A 533 -7.71 -8.61 -14.36
N GLU A 534 -6.72 -9.26 -14.97
CA GLU A 534 -5.67 -9.96 -14.23
C GLU A 534 -4.70 -8.97 -13.59
N ASN A 535 -3.99 -9.42 -12.55
CA ASN A 535 -2.84 -8.67 -12.06
C ASN A 535 -1.76 -8.67 -13.15
N SER A 536 -1.01 -7.58 -13.26
CA SER A 536 0.07 -7.55 -14.22
C SER A 536 1.24 -8.42 -13.78
N ASP A 537 1.87 -9.08 -14.75
CA ASP A 537 3.15 -9.80 -14.58
C ASP A 537 4.35 -8.90 -14.93
N ARG A 538 4.09 -7.70 -15.47
CA ARG A 538 5.15 -6.76 -15.82
C ARG A 538 5.51 -5.90 -14.61
N ALA A 539 6.80 -5.86 -14.27
CA ALA A 539 7.29 -5.18 -13.07
C ALA A 539 6.89 -3.69 -13.02
N ASP A 540 6.76 -3.07 -14.19
CA ASP A 540 6.28 -1.71 -14.39
C ASP A 540 4.83 -1.50 -14.01
N GLU A 541 3.96 -2.39 -14.47
CA GLU A 541 2.54 -2.33 -14.23
C GLU A 541 2.23 -2.73 -12.78
N ILE A 542 2.94 -3.72 -12.20
CA ILE A 542 2.83 -4.10 -10.78
C ILE A 542 3.13 -2.89 -9.89
N VAL A 543 4.25 -2.19 -10.17
CA VAL A 543 4.67 -1.03 -9.40
C VAL A 543 3.67 0.13 -9.51
N ASN A 544 2.99 0.24 -10.64
CA ASN A 544 2.00 1.28 -10.87
C ASN A 544 0.58 0.88 -10.44
N LEU A 545 0.43 -0.29 -9.81
CA LEU A 545 -0.86 -0.92 -9.53
C LEU A 545 -1.77 -0.98 -10.76
N LYS A 546 -1.18 -1.04 -11.97
CA LYS A 546 -1.89 -1.21 -13.24
C LYS A 546 -2.31 -2.66 -13.39
N CYS A 547 -3.41 -2.82 -14.09
CA CYS A 547 -3.94 -4.12 -14.43
C CYS A 547 -3.25 -4.63 -15.68
N SER A 548 -3.14 -5.95 -15.78
CA SER A 548 -2.75 -6.57 -17.03
C SER A 548 -3.71 -6.17 -18.15
N ASP A 549 -3.20 -6.22 -19.38
CA ASP A 549 -4.04 -6.24 -20.55
C ASP A 549 -4.83 -7.54 -20.72
N ASP A 550 -4.72 -8.51 -19.83
CA ASP A 550 -5.56 -9.70 -19.85
C ASP A 550 -6.81 -9.52 -18.97
N LEU A 551 -7.97 -9.96 -19.48
CA LEU A 551 -9.18 -10.08 -18.69
C LEU A 551 -9.14 -11.37 -17.88
N ARG A 552 -9.59 -11.31 -16.62
CA ARG A 552 -9.61 -12.46 -15.70
C ARG A 552 -10.75 -13.40 -16.06
N ASP A 553 -10.39 -14.54 -16.67
CA ASP A 553 -11.22 -15.63 -17.19
C ASP A 553 -12.44 -15.16 -18.01
N LEU A 554 -12.66 -15.71 -19.20
CA LEU A 554 -13.64 -15.16 -20.16
C LEU A 554 -15.11 -15.15 -19.66
N SER A 555 -15.42 -15.63 -18.46
CA SER A 555 -16.74 -15.57 -17.83
C SER A 555 -16.77 -14.83 -16.48
N ALA A 556 -15.65 -14.57 -15.79
CA ALA A 556 -15.68 -14.09 -14.40
C ALA A 556 -15.81 -12.56 -14.31
N GLY A 557 -14.84 -11.79 -14.81
CA GLY A 557 -14.81 -10.33 -14.60
C GLY A 557 -15.98 -9.56 -15.23
N TYR A 558 -16.29 -9.86 -16.50
CA TYR A 558 -17.35 -9.17 -17.25
C TYR A 558 -18.74 -9.48 -16.70
N GLU A 559 -19.03 -10.74 -16.38
CA GLU A 559 -20.35 -11.13 -15.90
C GLU A 559 -20.61 -10.61 -14.48
N LEU A 560 -19.59 -10.49 -13.63
CA LEU A 560 -19.71 -9.82 -12.33
C LEU A 560 -20.10 -8.35 -12.49
N PHE A 561 -19.50 -7.64 -13.43
CA PHE A 561 -19.88 -6.26 -13.75
C PHE A 561 -21.33 -6.17 -14.25
N GLU A 562 -21.71 -7.03 -15.21
CA GLU A 562 -23.07 -7.02 -15.75
C GLU A 562 -24.11 -7.46 -14.72
N ALA A 563 -23.76 -8.35 -13.78
CA ALA A 563 -24.59 -8.73 -12.65
C ALA A 563 -24.83 -7.53 -11.72
N PHE A 564 -23.77 -6.82 -11.34
CA PHE A 564 -23.86 -5.60 -10.53
C PHE A 564 -24.77 -4.57 -11.20
N LYS A 565 -24.52 -4.31 -12.49
CA LYS A 565 -25.27 -3.35 -13.29
C LYS A 565 -26.74 -3.74 -13.40
N TYR A 566 -27.02 -4.99 -13.74
CA TYR A 566 -28.38 -5.51 -13.85
C TYR A 566 -29.17 -5.34 -12.56
N ALA A 567 -28.54 -5.62 -11.41
CA ALA A 567 -29.19 -5.45 -10.12
C ALA A 567 -29.57 -3.99 -9.84
N ILE A 568 -28.69 -3.04 -10.15
CA ILE A 568 -28.99 -1.60 -10.03
C ILE A 568 -30.12 -1.19 -10.98
N GLU A 569 -29.98 -1.48 -12.29
CA GLU A 569 -30.94 -1.05 -13.31
C GLU A 569 -32.35 -1.64 -13.09
N LYS A 570 -32.44 -2.81 -12.48
CA LYS A 570 -33.70 -3.51 -12.27
C LYS A 570 -34.36 -3.21 -10.94
N TYR A 571 -33.59 -3.14 -9.86
CA TYR A 571 -34.14 -3.09 -8.50
C TYR A 571 -33.98 -1.72 -7.84
N SER A 572 -33.06 -0.86 -8.31
CA SER A 572 -32.79 0.43 -7.68
C SER A 572 -33.62 1.56 -8.29
N THR A 573 -34.12 2.46 -7.43
CA THR A 573 -34.74 3.73 -7.84
C THR A 573 -33.87 4.95 -7.52
N ASP A 574 -33.00 4.85 -6.52
CA ASP A 574 -32.25 5.99 -5.96
C ASP A 574 -30.80 5.66 -5.53
N VAL A 575 -30.38 4.40 -5.71
CA VAL A 575 -29.02 3.93 -5.42
C VAL A 575 -28.26 3.75 -6.73
N ASP A 576 -27.30 4.63 -7.00
CA ASP A 576 -26.38 4.53 -8.12
C ASP A 576 -25.15 3.67 -7.75
N GLY A 577 -24.34 3.32 -8.75
CA GLY A 577 -23.16 2.47 -8.56
C GLY A 577 -21.93 2.98 -9.29
N ILE A 578 -20.77 2.83 -8.66
CA ILE A 578 -19.46 3.09 -9.27
C ILE A 578 -18.65 1.81 -9.19
N VAL A 579 -18.18 1.29 -10.32
CA VAL A 579 -17.41 0.06 -10.38
C VAL A 579 -15.95 0.36 -10.71
N PHE A 580 -15.04 -0.11 -9.87
CA PHE A 580 -13.60 -0.13 -10.12
C PHE A 580 -13.10 -1.56 -10.30
N ASP A 581 -12.02 -1.68 -11.07
CA ASP A 581 -11.27 -2.93 -11.26
C ASP A 581 -10.21 -3.08 -10.15
N ASP A 582 -10.17 -4.20 -9.42
CA ASP A 582 -9.12 -4.47 -8.42
C ASP A 582 -7.91 -5.20 -8.98
N CYS A 583 -8.05 -5.80 -10.15
CA CYS A 583 -6.99 -6.52 -10.86
C CYS A 583 -6.38 -7.63 -10.01
N TYR A 584 -7.17 -8.18 -9.09
CA TYR A 584 -6.77 -9.15 -8.09
C TYR A 584 -5.54 -8.74 -7.27
N ASN A 585 -5.33 -7.43 -7.10
CA ASN A 585 -4.19 -6.85 -6.41
C ASN A 585 -4.63 -6.17 -5.10
N PRO A 586 -4.11 -6.58 -3.93
CA PRO A 586 -4.57 -6.07 -2.64
C PRO A 586 -4.29 -4.58 -2.42
N LEU A 587 -3.28 -4.01 -3.08
CA LEU A 587 -2.88 -2.61 -2.91
C LEU A 587 -3.73 -1.65 -3.77
N ARG A 588 -4.33 -2.14 -4.85
CA ARG A 588 -5.07 -1.30 -5.80
C ARG A 588 -6.37 -0.71 -5.20
N PRO A 589 -7.23 -1.47 -4.50
CA PRO A 589 -8.37 -0.89 -3.79
C PRO A 589 -7.96 0.10 -2.71
N ALA A 590 -6.85 -0.16 -2.00
CA ALA A 590 -6.35 0.77 -1.00
C ALA A 590 -5.97 2.12 -1.62
N LYS A 591 -5.36 2.13 -2.81
CA LYS A 591 -5.14 3.35 -3.59
C LYS A 591 -6.45 4.04 -3.96
N ILE A 592 -7.44 3.30 -4.47
CA ILE A 592 -8.74 3.86 -4.87
C ILE A 592 -9.44 4.54 -3.68
N PHE A 593 -9.50 3.87 -2.53
CA PHE A 593 -10.14 4.43 -1.34
C PHE A 593 -9.33 5.55 -0.69
N THR A 594 -8.00 5.50 -0.78
CA THR A 594 -7.12 6.62 -0.40
C THR A 594 -7.40 7.85 -1.26
N ASP A 595 -7.42 7.69 -2.59
CA ASP A 595 -7.74 8.77 -3.53
C ASP A 595 -9.16 9.30 -3.29
N LEU A 596 -10.11 8.42 -2.94
CA LEU A 596 -11.47 8.80 -2.56
C LEU A 596 -11.46 9.64 -1.28
N LEU A 597 -10.87 9.17 -0.19
CA LEU A 597 -10.80 9.89 1.09
C LEU A 597 -10.03 11.20 0.98
N SER A 598 -8.94 11.26 0.21
CA SER A 598 -8.18 12.49 -0.01
C SER A 598 -8.87 13.46 -0.99
N GLY A 599 -9.99 13.08 -1.60
CA GLY A 599 -10.67 13.87 -2.63
C GLY A 599 -9.85 14.04 -3.91
N THR A 600 -8.76 13.27 -4.08
CA THR A 600 -7.94 13.27 -5.29
C THR A 600 -8.41 12.26 -6.33
N LEU A 601 -9.47 11.49 -6.04
CA LEU A 601 -10.06 10.58 -7.00
C LEU A 601 -10.62 11.36 -8.19
N VAL A 602 -9.93 11.27 -9.32
CA VAL A 602 -10.40 11.82 -10.59
C VAL A 602 -11.16 10.72 -11.33
N ALA A 603 -12.46 10.65 -11.08
CA ALA A 603 -13.38 9.86 -11.88
C ALA A 603 -13.85 10.73 -13.06
N THR A 604 -13.72 10.29 -14.32
CA THR A 604 -14.32 10.91 -15.52
C THR A 604 -15.36 10.03 -16.21
N ASN A 605 -16.54 10.56 -16.54
CA ASN A 605 -17.56 9.78 -17.24
C ASN A 605 -17.09 9.38 -18.65
N ILE A 606 -17.92 8.65 -19.40
CA ILE A 606 -17.58 8.20 -20.76
C ILE A 606 -17.31 9.34 -21.76
N LYS A 607 -17.70 10.58 -21.45
CA LYS A 607 -17.39 11.78 -22.25
C LYS A 607 -16.11 12.47 -21.80
N GLY A 608 -15.43 11.93 -20.79
CA GLY A 608 -14.24 12.53 -20.17
C GLY A 608 -14.57 13.62 -19.13
N GLU A 609 -15.83 13.87 -18.81
CA GLU A 609 -16.23 14.90 -17.84
C GLU A 609 -16.01 14.41 -16.40
N ARG A 610 -15.46 15.25 -15.52
CA ARG A 610 -15.20 14.88 -14.12
C ARG A 610 -16.51 14.55 -13.38
N VAL A 611 -16.53 13.41 -12.72
CA VAL A 611 -17.54 12.95 -11.76
C VAL A 611 -16.94 13.15 -10.38
N GLU A 612 -17.54 14.04 -9.60
CA GLU A 612 -17.18 14.20 -8.18
C GLU A 612 -17.90 13.11 -7.38
N VAL A 613 -17.13 12.22 -6.75
CA VAL A 613 -17.67 11.20 -5.86
C VAL A 613 -17.59 11.74 -4.44
N ASN A 614 -18.74 12.14 -3.88
CA ASN A 614 -18.79 12.53 -2.49
C ASN A 614 -18.83 11.28 -1.61
N ASN A 615 -17.91 11.19 -0.64
CA ASN A 615 -17.88 10.11 0.34
C ASN A 615 -19.20 10.00 1.11
N ASP A 616 -19.86 11.15 1.34
CA ASP A 616 -21.11 11.24 2.07
C ASP A 616 -22.29 10.54 1.38
N ASP A 617 -22.20 10.33 0.07
CA ASP A 617 -23.21 9.64 -0.72
C ASP A 617 -22.97 8.12 -0.71
N VAL A 618 -21.77 7.66 -0.30
CA VAL A 618 -21.41 6.24 -0.30
C VAL A 618 -22.11 5.53 0.85
N ILE A 619 -22.94 4.53 0.53
CA ILE A 619 -23.74 3.77 1.52
C ILE A 619 -23.17 2.38 1.81
N ALA A 620 -22.48 1.80 0.84
CA ALA A 620 -21.90 0.47 0.95
C ALA A 620 -20.73 0.29 -0.02
N ILE A 621 -19.82 -0.59 0.36
CA ILE A 621 -18.76 -1.10 -0.51
C ILE A 621 -19.07 -2.56 -0.83
N ILE A 622 -19.15 -2.91 -2.11
CA ILE A 622 -19.34 -4.29 -2.56
C ILE A 622 -18.02 -4.81 -3.12
N GLY A 623 -17.52 -5.89 -2.54
CA GLY A 623 -16.29 -6.54 -2.98
C GLY A 623 -15.33 -6.91 -1.84
N THR A 624 -14.32 -7.72 -2.13
CA THR A 624 -13.99 -8.28 -3.46
C THR A 624 -14.13 -9.80 -3.48
N GLU A 625 -13.74 -10.45 -4.58
CA GLU A 625 -13.66 -11.91 -4.65
C GLU A 625 -12.55 -12.47 -3.74
N SER A 626 -11.35 -11.88 -3.78
CA SER A 626 -10.20 -12.34 -2.99
C SER A 626 -10.32 -11.92 -1.52
N SER A 627 -10.02 -12.85 -0.61
CA SER A 627 -9.93 -12.56 0.82
C SER A 627 -8.81 -11.56 1.14
N ASP A 628 -7.65 -11.65 0.49
CA ASP A 628 -6.53 -10.73 0.72
C ASP A 628 -6.86 -9.31 0.26
N VAL A 629 -7.50 -9.18 -0.90
CA VAL A 629 -7.92 -7.88 -1.42
C VAL A 629 -9.03 -7.28 -0.54
N THR A 630 -10.00 -8.09 -0.14
CA THR A 630 -11.11 -7.69 0.74
C THR A 630 -10.61 -7.15 2.08
N ARG A 631 -9.58 -7.76 2.68
CA ARG A 631 -9.02 -7.32 3.96
C ARG A 631 -8.47 -5.89 3.90
N ASN A 632 -7.88 -5.50 2.77
CA ASN A 632 -7.28 -4.17 2.60
C ASN A 632 -8.32 -3.04 2.43
N ILE A 633 -9.60 -3.38 2.23
CA ILE A 633 -10.70 -2.42 2.12
C ILE A 633 -11.33 -2.15 3.49
N ALA A 634 -11.23 -3.10 4.43
CA ALA A 634 -11.93 -3.04 5.71
C ALA A 634 -11.64 -1.78 6.54
N PRO A 635 -10.39 -1.29 6.67
CA PRO A 635 -10.11 -0.06 7.41
C PRO A 635 -10.80 1.17 6.79
N PHE A 636 -10.87 1.24 5.46
CA PHE A 636 -11.58 2.31 4.76
C PHE A 636 -13.10 2.24 4.98
N ALA A 637 -13.67 1.04 4.95
CA ALA A 637 -15.09 0.84 5.25
C ALA A 637 -15.45 1.22 6.70
N GLU A 638 -14.56 0.91 7.66
CA GLU A 638 -14.69 1.32 9.05
C GLU A 638 -14.62 2.84 9.19
N GLN A 639 -13.63 3.47 8.55
CA GLN A 639 -13.43 4.92 8.56
C GLN A 639 -14.59 5.68 7.92
N MET A 640 -15.10 5.20 6.78
CA MET A 640 -16.26 5.77 6.09
C MET A 640 -17.58 5.46 6.80
N LYS A 641 -17.57 4.60 7.83
CA LYS A 641 -18.76 4.11 8.54
C LYS A 641 -19.79 3.45 7.61
N VAL A 642 -19.30 2.77 6.57
CA VAL A 642 -20.14 2.04 5.60
C VAL A 642 -19.98 0.53 5.77
N VAL A 643 -20.99 -0.21 5.32
CA VAL A 643 -20.93 -1.69 5.31
C VAL A 643 -20.11 -2.15 4.12
N GLN A 644 -19.18 -3.08 4.36
CA GLN A 644 -18.50 -3.81 3.30
C GLN A 644 -19.19 -5.17 3.12
N ILE A 645 -19.68 -5.46 1.92
CA ILE A 645 -20.29 -6.74 1.56
C ILE A 645 -19.43 -7.44 0.52
N SER A 646 -18.75 -8.51 0.91
CA SER A 646 -18.03 -9.34 -0.05
C SER A 646 -18.92 -10.43 -0.65
N PHE A 647 -18.76 -10.66 -1.96
CA PHE A 647 -19.44 -11.72 -2.70
C PHE A 647 -18.58 -12.98 -2.90
N GLY A 648 -17.31 -12.99 -2.45
CA GLY A 648 -16.39 -14.11 -2.67
C GLY A 648 -15.35 -14.35 -1.57
N ALA A 649 -15.14 -13.43 -0.63
CA ALA A 649 -14.17 -13.60 0.45
C ALA A 649 -14.69 -14.54 1.54
N THR A 650 -14.23 -15.79 1.50
CA THR A 650 -14.65 -16.86 2.40
C THR A 650 -13.72 -17.07 3.61
N ALA A 651 -12.59 -16.35 3.70
CA ALA A 651 -11.61 -16.53 4.78
C ALA A 651 -12.23 -16.46 6.19
N VAL A 652 -11.73 -17.33 7.08
CA VAL A 652 -12.21 -17.49 8.47
C VAL A 652 -12.00 -16.23 9.29
N VAL A 653 -10.98 -15.41 8.98
CA VAL A 653 -10.65 -14.21 9.76
C VAL A 653 -11.81 -13.20 9.82
N PHE A 654 -12.66 -13.17 8.78
CA PHE A 654 -13.79 -12.25 8.67
C PHE A 654 -14.99 -12.61 9.57
N ASP A 655 -14.96 -13.80 10.19
CA ASP A 655 -15.93 -14.18 11.22
C ASP A 655 -15.71 -13.39 12.51
N ASN A 656 -14.52 -12.84 12.73
CA ASN A 656 -14.22 -12.03 13.90
C ASN A 656 -14.79 -10.61 13.77
N LYS A 657 -16.00 -10.40 14.31
CA LYS A 657 -16.67 -9.09 14.32
C LYS A 657 -16.05 -8.03 15.22
N LYS A 658 -15.06 -8.39 16.04
CA LYS A 658 -14.25 -7.39 16.76
C LYS A 658 -13.24 -6.74 15.80
N LEU A 659 -12.65 -7.53 14.90
CA LEU A 659 -11.70 -7.05 13.90
C LEU A 659 -12.40 -6.46 12.67
N PHE A 660 -13.52 -7.04 12.26
CA PHE A 660 -14.27 -6.64 11.06
C PHE A 660 -15.74 -6.30 11.40
N PRO A 661 -15.99 -5.21 12.15
CA PRO A 661 -17.33 -4.88 12.65
C PRO A 661 -18.33 -4.53 11.54
N ASN A 662 -17.87 -3.94 10.44
CA ASN A 662 -18.71 -3.52 9.31
C ASN A 662 -18.74 -4.53 8.15
N PHE A 663 -18.15 -5.71 8.34
CA PHE A 663 -18.03 -6.70 7.28
C PHE A 663 -19.19 -7.70 7.27
N LEU A 664 -19.78 -7.85 6.09
CA LEU A 664 -20.76 -8.88 5.72
C LEU A 664 -20.26 -9.64 4.49
N ARG A 665 -20.79 -10.84 4.28
CA ARG A 665 -20.58 -11.58 3.03
C ARG A 665 -21.79 -12.39 2.64
N THR A 666 -22.06 -12.49 1.34
CA THR A 666 -23.17 -13.31 0.84
C THR A 666 -22.78 -14.78 0.65
N VAL A 667 -21.50 -15.10 0.79
CA VAL A 667 -20.94 -16.46 0.78
C VAL A 667 -20.75 -17.00 2.21
N PRO A 668 -20.73 -18.33 2.41
CA PRO A 668 -20.40 -18.96 3.70
C PRO A 668 -18.92 -18.82 4.09
N SER A 669 -18.60 -19.20 5.34
CA SER A 669 -17.23 -19.26 5.87
C SER A 669 -16.48 -20.51 5.43
N ASP A 670 -15.18 -20.38 5.17
CA ASP A 670 -14.26 -21.51 4.90
C ASP A 670 -14.26 -22.54 6.03
N SER A 671 -14.58 -22.15 7.28
CA SER A 671 -14.74 -23.11 8.37
C SER A 671 -15.88 -24.11 8.07
N ALA A 672 -16.99 -23.64 7.50
CA ALA A 672 -18.10 -24.51 7.11
C ALA A 672 -17.72 -25.40 5.93
N GLN A 673 -16.94 -24.86 4.97
CA GLN A 673 -16.42 -25.64 3.84
C GLN A 673 -15.50 -26.76 4.29
N ALA A 674 -14.50 -26.44 5.12
CA ALA A 674 -13.52 -27.39 5.61
C ALA A 674 -14.18 -28.54 6.37
N GLU A 675 -15.19 -28.23 7.20
CA GLU A 675 -15.95 -29.28 7.89
C GLU A 675 -16.71 -30.17 6.89
N ALA A 676 -17.32 -29.57 5.86
CA ALA A 676 -18.06 -30.31 4.84
C ALA A 676 -17.14 -31.22 4.00
N MET A 677 -15.96 -30.73 3.61
CA MET A 677 -14.93 -31.52 2.91
C MET A 677 -14.49 -32.74 3.75
N VAL A 678 -14.25 -32.55 5.05
CA VAL A 678 -13.88 -33.64 5.95
C VAL A 678 -15.02 -34.64 6.13
N LYS A 679 -16.27 -34.19 6.24
CA LYS A 679 -17.44 -35.09 6.31
C LYS A 679 -17.58 -35.95 5.05
N VAL A 680 -17.28 -35.40 3.87
CA VAL A 680 -17.22 -36.18 2.62
C VAL A 680 -16.12 -37.23 2.69
N ALA A 681 -14.92 -36.87 3.15
CA ALA A 681 -13.81 -37.83 3.33
C ALA A 681 -14.16 -38.96 4.30
N VAL A 682 -14.86 -38.67 5.41
CA VAL A 682 -15.37 -39.68 6.35
C VAL A 682 -16.33 -40.65 5.64
N LYS A 683 -17.23 -40.14 4.80
CA LYS A 683 -18.16 -40.98 4.02
C LYS A 683 -17.45 -41.86 2.98
N LEU A 684 -16.32 -41.40 2.46
CA LEU A 684 -15.45 -42.18 1.57
C LEU A 684 -14.50 -43.13 2.34
N ASN A 685 -14.66 -43.26 3.66
CA ASN A 685 -13.82 -44.07 4.54
C ASN A 685 -12.33 -43.69 4.47
N TRP A 686 -12.00 -42.42 4.23
CA TRP A 686 -10.60 -41.95 4.29
C TRP A 686 -10.08 -42.12 5.72
N LYS A 687 -8.90 -42.73 5.86
CA LYS A 687 -8.18 -42.83 7.14
C LYS A 687 -7.01 -41.87 7.22
N CYS A 688 -6.48 -41.49 6.06
CA CYS A 688 -5.29 -40.69 5.91
C CYS A 688 -5.41 -39.81 4.67
N ALA A 689 -4.86 -38.60 4.72
CA ALA A 689 -4.80 -37.68 3.59
C ALA A 689 -3.59 -36.73 3.72
N CYS A 690 -3.28 -35.98 2.68
CA CYS A 690 -2.42 -34.81 2.77
C CYS A 690 -3.20 -33.53 2.45
N ILE A 691 -2.68 -32.38 2.91
CA ILE A 691 -3.25 -31.06 2.63
C ILE A 691 -2.29 -30.28 1.73
N ILE A 692 -2.80 -29.79 0.61
CA ILE A 692 -2.09 -28.87 -0.28
C ILE A 692 -2.88 -27.57 -0.37
N HIS A 693 -2.22 -26.43 -0.14
CA HIS A 693 -2.90 -25.12 -0.09
C HIS A 693 -2.07 -23.97 -0.63
N THR A 694 -2.70 -22.83 -0.91
CA THR A 694 -2.01 -21.57 -1.21
C THR A 694 -1.55 -20.85 0.07
N THR A 695 -0.47 -20.08 0.00
CA THR A 695 0.06 -19.29 1.14
C THR A 695 -0.66 -17.96 1.41
N ASN A 696 -1.87 -17.77 0.89
CA ASN A 696 -2.64 -16.54 1.04
C ASN A 696 -3.65 -16.64 2.20
N LEU A 697 -4.34 -15.54 2.53
CA LEU A 697 -5.29 -15.48 3.67
C LEU A 697 -6.39 -16.56 3.58
N TYR A 698 -6.85 -16.85 2.36
CA TYR A 698 -7.82 -17.90 2.05
C TYR A 698 -7.26 -19.30 2.27
N GLY A 699 -6.16 -19.65 1.58
CA GLY A 699 -5.58 -20.99 1.60
C GLY A 699 -5.05 -21.40 2.96
N ASN A 700 -4.35 -20.51 3.67
CA ASN A 700 -3.83 -20.79 5.00
C ASN A 700 -4.97 -21.06 6.00
N GLY A 701 -5.97 -20.17 6.07
CA GLY A 701 -7.09 -20.30 7.00
C GLY A 701 -7.95 -21.55 6.73
N GLY A 702 -8.19 -21.87 5.45
CA GLY A 702 -8.92 -23.08 5.06
C GLY A 702 -8.15 -24.36 5.39
N ALA A 703 -6.83 -24.38 5.12
CA ALA A 703 -5.98 -25.52 5.44
C ALA A 703 -5.88 -25.80 6.95
N ASP A 704 -5.80 -24.74 7.78
CA ASP A 704 -5.81 -24.86 9.24
C ASP A 704 -7.14 -25.47 9.73
N LYS A 705 -8.28 -25.04 9.17
CA LYS A 705 -9.58 -25.63 9.51
C LYS A 705 -9.75 -27.06 9.01
N LEU A 706 -9.23 -27.39 7.83
CA LEU A 706 -9.23 -28.77 7.35
C LEU A 706 -8.47 -29.69 8.30
N GLU A 707 -7.30 -29.27 8.77
CA GLU A 707 -6.47 -30.03 9.72
C GLU A 707 -7.18 -30.21 11.07
N GLU A 708 -7.79 -29.13 11.59
CA GLU A 708 -8.60 -29.16 12.81
C GLU A 708 -9.76 -30.16 12.72
N TYR A 709 -10.55 -30.10 11.63
CA TYR A 709 -11.68 -31.01 11.45
C TYR A 709 -11.24 -32.43 11.12
N ALA A 710 -10.20 -32.63 10.30
CA ALA A 710 -9.66 -33.96 10.01
C ALA A 710 -9.28 -34.69 11.31
N LYS A 711 -8.58 -33.99 12.21
CA LYS A 711 -8.25 -34.51 13.55
C LYS A 711 -9.51 -34.84 14.36
N LYS A 712 -10.51 -33.95 14.37
CA LYS A 712 -11.79 -34.17 15.08
C LYS A 712 -12.52 -35.41 14.59
N TYR A 713 -12.48 -35.70 13.30
CA TYR A 713 -13.17 -36.83 12.67
C TYR A 713 -12.29 -38.09 12.49
N GLY A 714 -11.07 -38.10 13.03
CA GLY A 714 -10.19 -39.27 13.02
C GLY A 714 -9.52 -39.57 11.68
N ILE A 715 -9.29 -38.55 10.84
CA ILE A 715 -8.48 -38.64 9.62
C ILE A 715 -7.08 -38.12 9.92
N PHE A 716 -6.06 -38.94 9.68
CA PHE A 716 -4.67 -38.56 9.87
C PHE A 716 -4.17 -37.72 8.69
N ILE A 717 -3.57 -36.55 8.97
CA ILE A 717 -2.92 -35.72 7.95
C ILE A 717 -1.43 -36.09 7.92
N SER A 718 -1.01 -36.80 6.86
CA SER A 718 0.37 -37.28 6.71
C SER A 718 1.36 -36.12 6.56
N PHE A 719 1.00 -35.13 5.74
CA PHE A 719 1.76 -33.89 5.63
C PHE A 719 0.87 -32.76 5.09
N LYS A 720 1.34 -31.53 5.34
CA LYS A 720 0.80 -30.29 4.81
C LYS A 720 1.89 -29.59 3.99
N ARG A 721 1.53 -29.13 2.80
CA ARG A 721 2.43 -28.38 1.90
C ARG A 721 1.69 -27.20 1.28
N ASN A 722 2.46 -26.19 0.93
CA ASN A 722 1.93 -24.98 0.33
C ASN A 722 2.74 -24.56 -0.90
N PHE A 723 2.12 -23.70 -1.70
CA PHE A 723 2.78 -22.95 -2.77
C PHE A 723 2.28 -21.51 -2.76
N THR A 724 3.09 -20.62 -3.32
CA THR A 724 2.75 -19.20 -3.38
C THR A 724 1.58 -18.92 -4.32
N SER A 725 0.64 -18.06 -3.89
CA SER A 725 -0.68 -17.82 -4.52
C SER A 725 -0.62 -17.14 -5.91
N GLN A 726 0.31 -16.19 -6.13
CA GLN A 726 0.78 -15.62 -7.42
C GLN A 726 1.52 -14.28 -7.18
N ASN A 727 2.28 -13.83 -8.19
CA ASN A 727 2.92 -12.50 -8.35
C ASN A 727 4.31 -12.25 -7.76
N ALA A 728 5.18 -13.25 -7.76
CA ALA A 728 6.59 -12.92 -7.91
C ALA A 728 7.07 -13.58 -9.19
N LYS A 729 7.81 -12.82 -10.00
CA LYS A 729 9.04 -13.33 -10.61
C LYS A 729 9.92 -13.89 -9.48
N LYS A 730 9.51 -14.96 -8.83
CA LYS A 730 10.47 -15.95 -8.40
C LYS A 730 11.00 -16.48 -9.72
N ASN A 731 12.32 -16.48 -9.89
CA ASN A 731 12.96 -17.18 -11.01
C ASN A 731 12.17 -18.46 -11.29
N SER A 732 11.94 -18.80 -12.57
CA SER A 732 11.24 -20.05 -12.94
C SER A 732 11.69 -21.23 -12.08
N ASP A 733 12.95 -21.22 -11.66
CA ASP A 733 13.62 -22.18 -10.79
C ASP A 733 13.03 -22.29 -9.36
N GLU A 734 12.65 -21.20 -8.71
CA GLU A 734 12.06 -21.23 -7.36
C GLU A 734 10.60 -21.71 -7.36
N GLU A 735 9.79 -21.23 -8.31
CA GLU A 735 8.45 -21.78 -8.52
C GLU A 735 8.56 -23.28 -8.88
N ASN A 736 9.48 -23.62 -9.79
CA ASN A 736 9.75 -25.02 -10.13
C ASN A 736 10.16 -25.84 -8.91
N LYS A 737 10.92 -25.25 -7.96
CA LYS A 737 11.35 -25.92 -6.73
C LYS A 737 10.17 -26.21 -5.80
N GLU A 738 9.24 -25.28 -5.59
CA GLU A 738 8.05 -25.48 -4.76
C GLU A 738 7.21 -26.66 -5.26
N TYR A 739 6.88 -26.67 -6.56
CA TYR A 739 6.15 -27.78 -7.16
C TYR A 739 6.93 -29.10 -7.13
N THR A 740 8.24 -29.06 -7.40
CA THR A 740 9.09 -30.26 -7.35
C THR A 740 9.10 -30.88 -5.95
N GLN A 741 9.15 -30.05 -4.90
CA GLN A 741 9.09 -30.52 -3.52
C GLN A 741 7.75 -31.15 -3.14
N ILE A 742 6.65 -30.63 -3.68
CA ILE A 742 5.31 -31.21 -3.46
C ILE A 742 5.20 -32.55 -4.19
N ILE A 743 5.62 -32.59 -5.45
CA ILE A 743 5.55 -33.79 -6.28
C ILE A 743 6.43 -34.89 -5.70
N SER A 744 7.69 -34.58 -5.33
CA SER A 744 8.57 -35.59 -4.73
C SER A 744 7.98 -36.16 -3.44
N LYS A 745 7.35 -35.32 -2.61
CA LYS A 745 6.68 -35.78 -1.40
C LYS A 745 5.45 -36.64 -1.70
N LEU A 746 4.65 -36.30 -2.71
CA LEU A 746 3.51 -37.11 -3.16
C LEU A 746 3.94 -38.44 -3.79
N GLU A 747 5.12 -38.46 -4.42
CA GLU A 747 5.71 -39.63 -5.05
C GLU A 747 6.34 -40.62 -4.07
N ASP A 748 6.59 -40.24 -2.81
CA ASP A 748 6.98 -41.18 -1.76
C ASP A 748 5.97 -42.34 -1.66
N ASP A 749 6.44 -43.58 -1.52
CA ASP A 749 5.56 -44.75 -1.48
C ASP A 749 4.65 -44.80 -0.25
N ASN A 750 5.06 -44.14 0.83
CA ASN A 750 4.28 -44.03 2.07
C ASN A 750 3.31 -42.84 2.08
N SER A 751 3.26 -42.04 1.00
CA SER A 751 2.37 -40.88 0.94
C SER A 751 0.94 -41.29 0.55
N PRO A 752 -0.09 -40.75 1.24
CA PRO A 752 -1.47 -41.04 0.90
C PRO A 752 -1.80 -40.50 -0.49
N LYS A 753 -2.68 -41.23 -1.21
CA LYS A 753 -3.20 -40.82 -2.52
C LYS A 753 -4.38 -39.85 -2.39
N GLN A 754 -4.93 -39.72 -1.19
CA GLN A 754 -6.02 -38.82 -0.82
C GLN A 754 -5.49 -37.42 -0.53
N ILE A 755 -5.95 -36.43 -1.30
CA ILE A 755 -5.45 -35.06 -1.23
C ILE A 755 -6.62 -34.12 -0.94
N PHE A 756 -6.55 -33.39 0.16
CA PHE A 756 -7.32 -32.17 0.33
C PHE A 756 -6.61 -31.02 -0.36
N TYR A 757 -7.32 -30.34 -1.25
CA TYR A 757 -6.82 -29.13 -1.90
C TYR A 757 -7.62 -27.91 -1.46
N PHE A 758 -6.92 -26.86 -0.98
CA PHE A 758 -7.55 -25.61 -0.56
C PHE A 758 -6.71 -24.41 -1.03
N GLY A 759 -6.99 -23.90 -2.23
CA GLY A 759 -6.21 -22.81 -2.82
C GLY A 759 -6.67 -22.39 -4.21
N ASP A 760 -6.03 -21.40 -4.81
CA ASP A 760 -6.49 -20.77 -6.06
C ASP A 760 -6.46 -21.70 -7.30
N ASN A 761 -7.28 -21.39 -8.31
CA ASN A 761 -7.43 -22.20 -9.54
C ASN A 761 -6.12 -22.42 -10.34
N LYS A 762 -5.35 -21.35 -10.59
CA LYS A 762 -4.13 -21.41 -11.42
C LYS A 762 -3.06 -22.32 -10.81
N PRO A 763 -2.73 -22.22 -9.51
CA PRO A 763 -1.80 -23.16 -8.91
C PRO A 763 -2.19 -24.63 -9.00
N VAL A 764 -3.49 -24.97 -8.86
CA VAL A 764 -3.94 -26.37 -9.01
C VAL A 764 -3.90 -26.83 -10.46
N THR A 765 -4.22 -25.98 -11.44
CA THR A 765 -4.02 -26.30 -12.87
C THR A 765 -2.58 -26.72 -13.14
N ARG A 766 -1.59 -25.97 -12.59
CA ARG A 766 -0.17 -26.30 -12.74
C ARG A 766 0.21 -27.58 -12.01
N LEU A 767 -0.33 -27.80 -10.81
CA LEU A 767 -0.11 -29.04 -10.05
C LEU A 767 -0.62 -30.26 -10.84
N LEU A 768 -1.83 -30.20 -11.38
CA LEU A 768 -2.43 -31.29 -12.17
C LEU A 768 -1.59 -31.62 -13.41
N LYS A 769 -1.12 -30.59 -14.14
CA LYS A 769 -0.23 -30.76 -15.29
C LYS A 769 1.07 -31.46 -14.93
N ARG A 770 1.75 -31.02 -13.87
CA ARG A 770 2.98 -31.67 -13.45
C ARG A 770 2.79 -33.10 -12.94
N LEU A 771 1.67 -33.38 -12.26
CA LEU A 771 1.31 -34.74 -11.86
C LEU A 771 0.96 -35.62 -13.07
N HIS A 772 0.37 -35.04 -14.12
CA HIS A 772 0.12 -35.73 -15.39
C HIS A 772 1.43 -36.10 -16.10
N ASP A 773 2.38 -35.18 -16.11
CA ASP A 773 3.69 -35.33 -16.76
C ASP A 773 4.68 -36.17 -15.93
N SER A 774 4.36 -36.49 -14.67
CA SER A 774 5.19 -37.31 -13.79
C SER A 774 5.37 -38.73 -14.35
N ARG A 775 6.58 -39.26 -14.17
CA ARG A 775 6.94 -40.64 -14.59
C ARG A 775 6.22 -41.72 -13.79
N PHE A 776 5.81 -41.42 -12.56
CA PHE A 776 5.18 -42.41 -11.67
C PHE A 776 3.70 -42.62 -11.97
N ARG A 777 3.02 -41.65 -12.61
CA ARG A 777 1.59 -41.69 -13.00
C ARG A 777 0.67 -42.28 -11.91
N LYS A 778 0.93 -41.98 -10.64
CA LYS A 778 0.09 -42.41 -9.50
C LYS A 778 -1.32 -41.82 -9.66
N THR A 779 -2.34 -42.60 -9.35
CA THR A 779 -3.74 -42.11 -9.32
C THR A 779 -4.00 -41.44 -7.98
N TYR A 780 -4.35 -40.15 -8.00
CA TYR A 780 -4.70 -39.36 -6.82
C TYR A 780 -6.21 -39.16 -6.74
N LEU A 781 -6.73 -38.98 -5.54
CA LEU A 781 -8.13 -38.62 -5.28
C LEU A 781 -8.19 -37.30 -4.55
N PHE A 782 -8.69 -36.26 -5.23
CA PHE A 782 -8.79 -34.91 -4.67
C PHE A 782 -10.17 -34.69 -4.02
N ILE A 783 -10.19 -34.03 -2.87
CA ILE A 783 -11.33 -33.24 -2.40
C ILE A 783 -10.86 -31.78 -2.39
N ALA A 784 -11.41 -30.99 -3.30
CA ALA A 784 -10.94 -29.65 -3.59
C ALA A 784 -11.94 -28.55 -3.19
N SER A 785 -11.41 -27.41 -2.81
CA SER A 785 -12.14 -26.19 -2.50
C SER A 785 -12.90 -25.61 -3.70
N GLU A 786 -13.80 -24.66 -3.41
CA GLU A 786 -14.70 -23.99 -4.36
C GLU A 786 -14.01 -23.14 -5.42
N SER A 787 -12.76 -22.75 -5.16
CA SER A 787 -11.87 -22.10 -6.12
C SER A 787 -11.53 -22.97 -7.33
N TRP A 788 -11.53 -24.31 -7.20
CA TRP A 788 -11.40 -25.22 -8.36
C TRP A 788 -12.66 -25.11 -9.24
N GLY A 789 -13.84 -25.05 -8.62
CA GLY A 789 -15.12 -24.87 -9.30
C GLY A 789 -15.44 -25.97 -10.33
N ASP A 790 -16.41 -25.70 -11.21
CA ASP A 790 -16.79 -26.57 -12.33
C ASP A 790 -16.21 -26.10 -13.67
N SER A 791 -15.13 -25.32 -13.63
CA SER A 791 -14.46 -24.85 -14.83
C SER A 791 -13.67 -25.99 -15.48
N THR A 792 -13.83 -26.12 -16.80
CA THR A 792 -13.06 -27.09 -17.59
C THR A 792 -11.61 -26.64 -17.81
N THR A 793 -11.31 -25.35 -17.60
CA THR A 793 -9.95 -24.79 -17.80
C THR A 793 -8.96 -25.30 -16.75
N VAL A 794 -9.44 -25.64 -15.54
CA VAL A 794 -8.59 -26.13 -14.44
C VAL A 794 -8.00 -27.49 -14.76
N VAL A 795 -8.78 -28.36 -15.40
CA VAL A 795 -8.42 -29.76 -15.68
C VAL A 795 -7.90 -29.97 -17.10
N LYS A 796 -7.88 -28.91 -17.92
CA LYS A 796 -7.49 -28.97 -19.33
C LYS A 796 -6.08 -29.54 -19.49
N ASP A 797 -5.96 -30.52 -20.39
CA ASP A 797 -4.72 -31.26 -20.68
C ASP A 797 -4.24 -32.14 -19.50
N SER A 798 -5.09 -32.37 -18.49
CA SER A 798 -4.77 -33.17 -17.29
C SER A 798 -6.01 -33.88 -16.74
N GLU A 799 -6.98 -34.18 -17.60
CA GLU A 799 -8.28 -34.72 -17.24
C GLU A 799 -8.14 -36.10 -16.58
N ALA A 800 -7.20 -36.92 -17.05
CA ALA A 800 -6.89 -38.22 -16.46
C ALA A 800 -6.43 -38.11 -14.99
N THR A 801 -5.69 -37.05 -14.65
CA THR A 801 -5.20 -36.79 -13.30
C THR A 801 -6.31 -36.28 -12.39
N ALA A 802 -7.24 -35.50 -12.94
CA ALA A 802 -8.40 -34.98 -12.21
C ALA A 802 -9.57 -35.98 -12.09
N GLN A 803 -9.45 -37.17 -12.69
CA GLN A 803 -10.51 -38.16 -12.74
C GLN A 803 -10.98 -38.57 -11.33
N ASN A 804 -12.30 -38.49 -11.12
CA ASN A 804 -12.98 -38.71 -9.84
C ASN A 804 -12.65 -37.70 -8.73
N ALA A 805 -11.94 -36.59 -9.02
CA ALA A 805 -11.81 -35.49 -8.07
C ALA A 805 -13.21 -35.03 -7.63
N ILE A 806 -13.36 -34.72 -6.35
CA ILE A 806 -14.58 -34.16 -5.76
C ILE A 806 -14.33 -32.67 -5.52
N ILE A 807 -15.21 -31.83 -6.03
CA ILE A 807 -15.09 -30.39 -6.00
C ILE A 807 -16.25 -29.82 -5.21
N VAL A 808 -15.93 -28.96 -4.25
CA VAL A 808 -16.92 -28.12 -3.56
C VAL A 808 -17.35 -27.02 -4.52
N LYS A 809 -18.63 -26.65 -4.51
CA LYS A 809 -19.14 -25.45 -5.20
C LYS A 809 -20.04 -24.68 -4.25
N ILE A 810 -19.92 -23.37 -4.20
CA ILE A 810 -20.87 -22.55 -3.44
C ILE A 810 -22.22 -22.66 -4.15
N ASN A 811 -23.24 -23.13 -3.45
CA ASN A 811 -24.54 -23.35 -4.03
C ASN A 811 -25.20 -22.00 -4.31
N SER A 812 -25.22 -21.62 -5.58
CA SER A 812 -26.24 -20.70 -6.09
C SER A 812 -27.48 -21.54 -6.33
N PRO A 813 -28.65 -21.25 -5.74
CA PRO A 813 -29.85 -22.03 -5.98
C PRO A 813 -30.11 -22.11 -7.49
N THR A 814 -29.77 -23.26 -8.08
CA THR A 814 -29.88 -23.54 -9.50
C THR A 814 -31.37 -23.55 -9.85
N GLY A 815 -31.79 -22.75 -10.83
CA GLY A 815 -33.22 -22.50 -11.07
C GLY A 815 -33.86 -21.47 -10.13
N SER A 816 -33.07 -20.69 -9.38
CA SER A 816 -33.59 -19.45 -8.82
C SER A 816 -34.02 -18.52 -9.95
N ASP A 817 -35.24 -18.00 -9.84
CA ASP A 817 -35.83 -17.00 -10.73
C ASP A 817 -34.84 -15.85 -11.03
N LEU A 818 -33.96 -15.51 -10.09
CA LEU A 818 -32.95 -14.47 -10.25
C LEU A 818 -31.86 -14.80 -11.29
N ASN A 819 -31.27 -16.00 -11.23
CA ASN A 819 -30.25 -16.43 -12.20
C ASN A 819 -30.84 -16.61 -13.60
N GLU A 820 -32.06 -17.16 -13.71
CA GLU A 820 -32.72 -17.33 -15.00
C GLU A 820 -33.05 -15.97 -15.65
N GLN A 821 -33.50 -15.00 -14.86
CA GLN A 821 -33.74 -13.65 -15.35
C GLN A 821 -32.45 -12.93 -15.76
N PHE A 822 -31.34 -13.17 -15.06
CA PHE A 822 -30.03 -12.63 -15.42
C PHE A 822 -29.47 -13.29 -16.70
N ASP A 823 -29.61 -14.62 -16.85
CA ASP A 823 -29.24 -15.33 -18.09
C ASP A 823 -30.03 -14.79 -19.29
N LYS A 824 -31.35 -14.59 -19.15
CA LYS A 824 -32.19 -13.96 -20.19
C LYS A 824 -31.77 -12.52 -20.50
N TYR A 825 -31.19 -11.81 -19.53
CA TYR A 825 -30.65 -10.46 -19.72
C TYR A 825 -29.34 -10.51 -20.53
N LEU A 826 -28.42 -11.42 -20.19
CA LEU A 826 -27.15 -11.59 -20.91
C LEU A 826 -27.35 -12.10 -22.34
N ASP A 827 -28.24 -13.08 -22.55
CA ASP A 827 -28.52 -13.69 -23.87
C ASP A 827 -29.03 -12.68 -24.91
N LYS A 828 -29.53 -11.52 -24.47
CA LYS A 828 -30.01 -10.42 -25.33
C LYS A 828 -28.91 -9.42 -25.71
N ARG A 829 -27.71 -9.49 -25.12
CA ARG A 829 -26.62 -8.53 -25.38
C ARG A 829 -25.94 -8.83 -26.72
N THR A 830 -25.81 -7.78 -27.54
CA THR A 830 -25.11 -7.76 -28.84
C THR A 830 -24.28 -6.47 -28.94
N LEU A 831 -23.34 -6.39 -29.89
CA LEU A 831 -22.59 -5.14 -30.17
C LEU A 831 -23.51 -3.93 -30.44
N LYS A 832 -24.66 -4.14 -31.09
CA LYS A 832 -25.64 -3.08 -31.39
C LYS A 832 -26.29 -2.46 -30.15
N TYR A 833 -26.28 -3.15 -29.01
CA TYR A 833 -26.83 -2.67 -27.73
C TYR A 833 -25.85 -1.78 -26.94
N HIS A 834 -24.57 -1.69 -27.36
CA HIS A 834 -23.51 -0.99 -26.62
C HIS A 834 -23.25 0.45 -27.05
N LYS A 835 -23.90 0.95 -28.12
CA LYS A 835 -23.82 2.38 -28.48
C LYS A 835 -24.37 3.34 -27.41
N HIS A 836 -24.99 2.84 -26.34
CA HIS A 836 -25.67 3.66 -25.33
C HIS A 836 -25.36 3.36 -23.84
N VAL A 837 -24.35 2.53 -23.46
CA VAL A 837 -24.08 2.25 -22.02
C VAL A 837 -22.59 2.05 -21.63
N ASN A 838 -22.21 2.66 -20.49
CA ASN A 838 -20.89 2.81 -19.83
C ASN A 838 -20.22 1.52 -19.32
N ASN A 839 -19.80 0.60 -20.17
CA ASN A 839 -18.88 -0.48 -19.77
C ASN A 839 -17.53 -0.34 -20.52
N PRO A 840 -16.46 0.17 -19.87
CA PRO A 840 -15.18 0.40 -20.53
C PRO A 840 -14.44 -0.89 -20.91
N TRP A 841 -14.83 -2.05 -20.37
CA TRP A 841 -14.20 -3.34 -20.64
C TRP A 841 -14.91 -4.15 -21.75
N TYR A 842 -16.10 -3.74 -22.20
CA TYR A 842 -16.91 -4.53 -23.12
C TYR A 842 -16.28 -4.78 -24.49
N ASN A 843 -15.69 -3.76 -25.12
CA ASN A 843 -15.10 -3.90 -26.46
C ASN A 843 -13.95 -4.90 -26.46
N LYS A 844 -13.15 -4.90 -25.40
CA LYS A 844 -12.06 -5.85 -25.19
C LYS A 844 -12.60 -7.27 -24.99
N TYR A 845 -13.58 -7.40 -24.10
CA TYR A 845 -14.26 -8.66 -23.83
C TYR A 845 -14.85 -9.29 -25.11
N TYR A 846 -15.61 -8.52 -25.89
CA TYR A 846 -16.25 -9.00 -27.10
C TYR A 846 -15.25 -9.53 -28.13
N GLN A 847 -14.14 -8.81 -28.32
CA GLN A 847 -13.06 -9.21 -29.23
C GLN A 847 -12.42 -10.53 -28.81
N MET A 848 -12.10 -10.69 -27.51
CA MET A 848 -11.51 -11.93 -26.98
C MET A 848 -12.48 -13.10 -27.06
N ALA A 849 -13.74 -12.91 -26.63
CA ALA A 849 -14.77 -13.96 -26.61
C ALA A 849 -15.10 -14.50 -28.01
N ASN A 850 -15.09 -13.63 -29.03
CA ASN A 850 -15.39 -14.01 -30.41
C ASN A 850 -14.14 -14.28 -31.27
N LYS A 851 -12.93 -14.14 -30.70
CA LYS A 851 -11.64 -14.25 -31.42
C LYS A 851 -11.61 -13.40 -32.70
N CYS A 852 -11.98 -12.13 -32.57
CA CYS A 852 -12.09 -11.18 -33.67
C CYS A 852 -11.62 -9.78 -33.28
N HIS A 853 -11.39 -8.90 -34.26
CA HIS A 853 -11.03 -7.49 -34.04
C HIS A 853 -12.18 -6.54 -34.42
N LEU A 854 -12.32 -5.44 -33.67
CA LEU A 854 -13.25 -4.35 -33.99
C LEU A 854 -12.50 -3.22 -34.70
N GLN A 855 -12.86 -2.91 -35.95
CA GLN A 855 -12.11 -1.97 -36.79
C GLN A 855 -12.02 -0.56 -36.19
N GLU A 856 -13.10 -0.07 -35.57
CA GLU A 856 -13.20 1.27 -34.95
C GLU A 856 -12.78 1.29 -33.46
N SER A 857 -12.21 0.20 -32.93
CA SER A 857 -11.81 0.15 -31.52
C SER A 857 -10.40 0.68 -31.31
N TRP A 858 -10.26 1.64 -30.39
CA TRP A 858 -8.96 2.12 -29.86
C TRP A 858 -8.12 1.00 -29.20
N GLN A 859 -8.73 -0.15 -28.87
CA GLN A 859 -8.07 -1.33 -28.33
C GLN A 859 -8.24 -2.51 -29.29
N LYS A 860 -7.80 -2.34 -30.54
CA LYS A 860 -7.89 -3.36 -31.59
C LYS A 860 -7.10 -4.61 -31.19
N SER A 861 -7.75 -5.78 -31.19
CA SER A 861 -7.07 -7.06 -30.94
C SER A 861 -6.25 -7.51 -32.15
N ASN A 862 -5.25 -8.38 -31.91
CA ASN A 862 -4.39 -8.96 -32.96
C ASN A 862 -5.04 -10.10 -33.75
N HIS A 863 -6.36 -10.29 -33.63
CA HIS A 863 -7.06 -11.34 -34.35
C HIS A 863 -7.22 -10.98 -35.84
N GLU A 864 -6.99 -11.92 -36.74
CA GLU A 864 -7.08 -11.68 -38.19
C GLU A 864 -8.49 -11.34 -38.67
N LYS A 865 -9.52 -11.91 -38.02
CA LYS A 865 -10.91 -11.81 -38.45
C LYS A 865 -11.60 -10.58 -37.85
N GLU A 866 -12.30 -9.81 -38.68
CA GLU A 866 -13.15 -8.71 -38.22
C GLU A 866 -14.43 -9.22 -37.54
N CYS A 867 -14.84 -8.54 -36.47
CA CYS A 867 -16.08 -8.83 -35.74
C CYS A 867 -17.31 -8.39 -36.56
N ASP A 868 -18.24 -9.31 -36.81
CA ASP A 868 -19.44 -9.05 -37.63
C ASP A 868 -20.52 -8.16 -36.99
N GLY A 869 -20.36 -7.71 -35.74
CA GLY A 869 -21.33 -6.84 -35.09
C GLY A 869 -22.64 -7.50 -34.62
N VAL A 870 -22.92 -8.73 -35.07
CA VAL A 870 -24.24 -9.35 -34.96
C VAL A 870 -24.21 -10.63 -34.11
N LYS A 871 -23.05 -11.30 -34.03
CA LYS A 871 -22.90 -12.48 -33.18
C LYS A 871 -23.20 -12.17 -31.71
N ARG A 872 -24.02 -13.03 -31.12
CA ARG A 872 -24.23 -13.06 -29.68
C ARG A 872 -22.97 -13.58 -29.00
N LEU A 873 -22.71 -13.11 -27.79
CA LEU A 873 -21.66 -13.65 -26.94
C LEU A 873 -21.97 -15.13 -26.66
N LYS A 874 -21.05 -16.03 -27.04
CA LYS A 874 -21.09 -17.43 -26.57
C LYS A 874 -20.49 -17.45 -25.16
N LEU A 875 -21.33 -17.22 -24.16
CA LEU A 875 -20.91 -17.21 -22.76
C LEU A 875 -20.76 -18.65 -22.26
N ASP A 876 -19.56 -19.01 -21.81
CA ASP A 876 -19.36 -20.24 -21.04
C ASP A 876 -20.01 -20.05 -19.67
N ARG A 877 -21.00 -20.90 -19.39
CA ARG A 877 -21.79 -20.80 -18.16
C ARG A 877 -21.13 -21.51 -16.96
N SER A 878 -20.01 -22.19 -17.16
CA SER A 878 -19.20 -22.81 -16.10
C SER A 878 -18.48 -21.75 -15.25
N GLY A 879 -18.24 -22.02 -13.96
CA GLY A 879 -17.52 -21.11 -13.05
C GLY A 879 -18.29 -19.90 -12.53
N ARG A 880 -19.57 -19.71 -12.90
CA ARG A 880 -20.38 -18.50 -12.59
C ARG A 880 -20.94 -18.38 -11.17
N GLN A 881 -20.34 -19.07 -10.20
CA GLN A 881 -20.90 -19.16 -8.84
C GLN A 881 -21.03 -17.80 -8.13
N PHE A 882 -20.18 -16.83 -8.47
CA PHE A 882 -20.15 -15.53 -7.81
C PHE A 882 -21.15 -14.49 -8.36
N CYS A 883 -21.70 -14.66 -9.58
CA CYS A 883 -22.66 -13.71 -10.14
C CYS A 883 -23.93 -13.58 -9.29
N TYR A 884 -24.45 -14.71 -8.78
CA TYR A 884 -25.57 -14.71 -7.83
C TYR A 884 -25.24 -13.93 -6.55
N HIS A 885 -24.01 -14.07 -6.05
CA HIS A 885 -23.54 -13.41 -4.84
C HIS A 885 -23.34 -11.90 -5.04
N VAL A 886 -22.96 -11.45 -6.24
CA VAL A 886 -22.98 -10.03 -6.61
C VAL A 886 -24.41 -9.49 -6.64
N LEU A 887 -25.33 -10.17 -7.34
CA LEU A 887 -26.74 -9.78 -7.42
C LEU A 887 -27.36 -9.61 -6.03
N THR A 888 -27.17 -10.61 -5.17
CA THR A 888 -27.69 -10.58 -3.80
C THR A 888 -27.04 -9.52 -2.93
N SER A 889 -25.76 -9.22 -3.11
CA SER A 889 -25.07 -8.13 -2.40
C SER A 889 -25.68 -6.76 -2.74
N VAL A 890 -25.91 -6.49 -4.04
CA VAL A 890 -26.53 -5.23 -4.49
C VAL A 890 -27.97 -5.12 -4.01
N ILE A 891 -28.77 -6.19 -4.18
CA ILE A 891 -30.16 -6.22 -3.69
C ILE A 891 -30.20 -6.03 -2.17
N ALA A 892 -29.24 -6.58 -1.42
CA ALA A 892 -29.17 -6.39 0.02
C ALA A 892 -29.02 -4.91 0.41
N VAL A 893 -28.16 -4.17 -0.31
CA VAL A 893 -28.00 -2.72 -0.09
C VAL A 893 -29.28 -1.97 -0.44
N ILE A 894 -29.84 -2.21 -1.62
CA ILE A 894 -31.07 -1.51 -2.07
C ILE A 894 -32.20 -1.69 -1.05
N LYS A 895 -32.45 -2.93 -0.60
CA LYS A 895 -33.47 -3.21 0.41
C LYS A 895 -33.15 -2.62 1.77
N ALA A 896 -31.88 -2.54 2.15
CA ALA A 896 -31.50 -1.86 3.39
C ALA A 896 -31.87 -0.38 3.30
N VAL A 897 -31.59 0.30 2.18
CA VAL A 897 -31.97 1.70 1.93
C VAL A 897 -33.49 1.89 2.04
N GLU A 898 -34.28 0.99 1.45
CA GLU A 898 -35.74 1.02 1.55
C GLU A 898 -36.21 0.92 3.02
N LEU A 899 -35.65 -0.02 3.80
CA LEU A 899 -35.98 -0.18 5.23
C LEU A 899 -35.60 1.05 6.07
N ILE A 900 -34.49 1.71 5.73
CA ILE A 900 -34.04 2.93 6.42
C ILE A 900 -35.03 4.07 6.17
N LYS A 901 -35.45 4.25 4.91
CA LYS A 901 -36.45 5.27 4.54
C LYS A 901 -37.78 5.05 5.25
N LEU A 902 -38.25 3.80 5.30
CA LEU A 902 -39.49 3.44 6.00
C LEU A 902 -39.46 3.74 7.51
N ARG A 903 -38.27 3.75 8.13
CA ARG A 903 -38.10 4.03 9.56
C ARG A 903 -37.90 5.51 9.90
N HIS A 904 -38.04 6.42 8.92
CA HIS A 904 -37.88 7.87 9.09
C HIS A 904 -36.56 8.29 9.77
N TYR A 905 -35.46 7.57 9.53
CA TYR A 905 -34.14 8.05 9.97
C TYR A 905 -33.81 9.35 9.23
N THR A 906 -33.45 10.42 9.95
CA THR A 906 -32.90 11.63 9.34
C THR A 906 -31.52 11.32 8.75
N GLU A 907 -31.09 12.07 7.72
CA GLU A 907 -29.78 11.88 7.06
C GLU A 907 -28.61 11.95 8.06
N SER A 908 -28.71 12.77 9.11
CA SER A 908 -27.71 12.84 10.18
C SER A 908 -27.70 11.60 11.08
N ARG A 909 -28.88 11.10 11.44
CA ARG A 909 -29.05 9.95 12.36
C ARG A 909 -28.64 8.62 11.71
N TYR A 910 -28.80 8.54 10.39
CA TYR A 910 -28.23 7.48 9.55
C TYR A 910 -26.70 7.39 9.72
N LYS A 911 -25.97 8.52 9.76
CA LYS A 911 -24.49 8.56 9.79
C LYS A 911 -23.90 8.35 11.19
N GLU A 912 -24.67 8.66 12.24
CA GLU A 912 -24.18 8.67 13.63
C GLU A 912 -24.50 7.40 14.43
N GLU A 913 -25.70 6.79 14.30
CA GLU A 913 -26.21 5.85 15.32
C GLU A 913 -25.93 4.35 15.10
N LYS A 914 -25.11 3.94 14.11
CA LYS A 914 -24.92 2.51 13.76
C LYS A 914 -26.23 1.67 13.60
N PRO A 915 -27.37 2.12 13.02
CA PRO A 915 -28.48 1.20 12.70
C PRO A 915 -28.16 0.24 11.54
N PHE A 916 -27.08 0.50 10.79
CA PHE A 916 -26.75 -0.11 9.48
C PHE A 916 -26.60 -1.63 9.53
N LEU A 917 -25.67 -2.17 10.31
CA LEU A 917 -25.44 -3.61 10.34
C LEU A 917 -26.68 -4.38 10.82
N LYS A 918 -27.45 -3.81 11.76
CA LYS A 918 -28.71 -4.40 12.24
C LYS A 918 -29.78 -4.43 11.14
N VAL A 919 -29.89 -3.36 10.34
CA VAL A 919 -30.80 -3.32 9.19
C VAL A 919 -30.40 -4.37 8.16
N PHE A 920 -29.12 -4.44 7.79
CA PHE A 920 -28.63 -5.43 6.81
C PHE A 920 -28.90 -6.88 7.25
N LYS A 921 -28.73 -7.21 8.53
CA LYS A 921 -29.06 -8.55 9.06
C LYS A 921 -30.55 -8.89 9.00
N GLN A 922 -31.44 -7.91 8.88
CA GLN A 922 -32.89 -8.09 8.74
C GLN A 922 -33.34 -8.20 7.28
N VAL A 923 -32.45 -7.96 6.30
CA VAL A 923 -32.82 -7.97 4.89
C VAL A 923 -33.15 -9.38 4.41
N LYS A 924 -34.32 -9.50 3.77
CA LYS A 924 -34.85 -10.73 3.15
C LYS A 924 -34.82 -10.61 1.63
N LEU A 925 -34.41 -11.66 0.93
CA LEU A 925 -34.35 -11.66 -0.54
C LEU A 925 -35.75 -11.61 -1.18
N LYS A 926 -36.71 -12.36 -0.60
CA LYS A 926 -38.15 -12.30 -0.95
C LYS A 926 -38.95 -11.88 0.28
N GLU A 927 -39.92 -10.98 0.11
CA GLU A 927 -40.74 -10.47 1.22
C GLU A 927 -41.52 -11.59 1.94
N ASN A 928 -42.02 -12.56 1.18
CA ASN A 928 -42.77 -13.71 1.68
C ASN A 928 -41.89 -14.87 2.22
N SER A 929 -40.59 -14.64 2.39
CA SER A 929 -39.67 -15.64 2.94
C SER A 929 -39.22 -15.25 4.34
N ASP A 930 -39.10 -16.23 5.23
CA ASP A 930 -38.49 -16.02 6.55
C ASP A 930 -36.96 -16.07 6.54
N ALA A 931 -36.36 -16.41 5.40
CA ALA A 931 -34.91 -16.49 5.26
C ALA A 931 -34.28 -15.11 4.97
N THR A 932 -33.55 -14.59 5.95
CA THR A 932 -32.62 -13.45 5.77
C THR A 932 -31.42 -13.84 4.90
N ILE A 933 -30.83 -12.86 4.21
CA ILE A 933 -29.62 -13.06 3.39
C ILE A 933 -28.42 -13.46 4.26
N PHE A 934 -28.26 -12.77 5.40
CA PHE A 934 -27.17 -12.97 6.34
C PHE A 934 -27.63 -13.69 7.61
N ASN A 935 -26.74 -14.47 8.23
CA ASN A 935 -26.90 -15.01 9.58
C ASN A 935 -26.50 -13.98 10.66
N GLU A 936 -26.52 -14.37 11.93
CA GLU A 936 -26.16 -13.49 13.05
C GLU A 936 -24.70 -12.99 12.98
N ASP A 937 -23.81 -13.80 12.43
CA ASP A 937 -22.40 -13.46 12.18
C ASP A 937 -22.20 -12.72 10.85
N GLY A 938 -23.26 -12.28 10.17
CA GLY A 938 -23.15 -11.53 8.92
C GLY A 938 -22.65 -12.36 7.72
N ASN A 939 -22.67 -13.69 7.82
CA ASN A 939 -22.30 -14.63 6.77
C ASN A 939 -23.51 -15.06 5.95
N GLY A 940 -23.28 -15.39 4.68
CA GLY A 940 -24.32 -15.89 3.80
C GLY A 940 -24.80 -17.27 4.24
N LYS A 941 -26.10 -17.52 4.10
CA LYS A 941 -26.72 -18.83 4.41
C LYS A 941 -26.64 -19.84 3.25
N SER A 942 -25.96 -19.52 2.16
CA SER A 942 -25.79 -20.43 1.02
C SER A 942 -25.09 -21.72 1.45
N LEU A 943 -25.62 -22.85 0.97
CA LEU A 943 -25.05 -24.18 1.20
C LEU A 943 -23.92 -24.47 0.21
N TYR A 944 -23.19 -25.57 0.43
CA TYR A 944 -22.27 -26.11 -0.55
C TYR A 944 -22.92 -27.26 -1.33
N SER A 945 -22.62 -27.33 -2.62
CA SER A 945 -22.94 -28.47 -3.48
C SER A 945 -21.64 -29.19 -3.82
N PHE A 946 -21.68 -30.52 -3.94
CA PHE A 946 -20.52 -31.31 -4.30
C PHE A 946 -20.66 -31.84 -5.73
N TYR A 947 -19.58 -31.79 -6.47
CA TYR A 947 -19.47 -32.33 -7.83
C TYR A 947 -18.33 -33.33 -7.88
N TYR A 948 -18.38 -34.27 -8.80
CA TYR A 948 -17.24 -35.11 -9.12
C TYR A 948 -16.94 -35.07 -10.62
N PHE A 949 -15.66 -35.08 -10.97
CA PHE A 949 -15.21 -35.05 -12.35
C PHE A 949 -15.17 -36.46 -12.95
N THR A 950 -15.86 -36.68 -14.07
CA THR A 950 -15.92 -37.99 -14.72
C THR A 950 -16.13 -37.89 -16.22
N THR A 951 -15.76 -38.93 -16.94
CA THR A 951 -16.21 -39.15 -18.32
C THR A 951 -17.68 -39.62 -18.34
N ASP A 952 -18.48 -39.05 -19.25
CA ASP A 952 -19.86 -39.46 -19.50
C ASP A 952 -19.94 -40.67 -20.45
N VAL A 953 -21.18 -41.10 -20.78
CA VAL A 953 -21.44 -42.24 -21.67
C VAL A 953 -20.97 -42.01 -23.11
N ASN A 954 -20.78 -40.75 -23.50
CA ASN A 954 -20.34 -40.35 -24.85
C ASN A 954 -18.82 -40.15 -24.92
N GLY A 955 -18.08 -40.46 -23.84
CA GLY A 955 -16.64 -40.25 -23.78
C GLY A 955 -16.22 -38.80 -23.50
N SER A 956 -17.16 -37.91 -23.14
CA SER A 956 -16.88 -36.50 -22.85
C SER A 956 -16.64 -36.29 -21.35
N ASN A 957 -15.62 -35.50 -21.00
CA ASN A 957 -15.31 -35.19 -19.60
C ASN A 957 -16.24 -34.10 -19.05
N VAL A 958 -16.90 -34.38 -17.92
CA VAL A 958 -17.94 -33.54 -17.34
C VAL A 958 -17.86 -33.53 -15.80
N TYR A 959 -18.33 -32.45 -15.18
CA TYR A 959 -18.61 -32.40 -13.75
C TYR A 959 -20.05 -32.87 -13.49
N LYS A 960 -20.25 -33.89 -12.65
CA LYS A 960 -21.57 -34.38 -12.24
C LYS A 960 -21.84 -34.05 -10.78
N GLN A 961 -23.02 -33.51 -10.49
CA GLN A 961 -23.43 -33.18 -9.12
C GLN A 961 -23.69 -34.46 -8.32
N ILE A 962 -23.24 -34.49 -7.07
CA ILE A 962 -23.51 -35.56 -6.10
C ILE A 962 -24.81 -35.22 -5.37
N ASN A 963 -25.89 -35.97 -5.63
CA ASN A 963 -27.22 -35.70 -5.11
C ASN A 963 -27.76 -36.80 -4.19
N ASN A 964 -27.27 -38.03 -4.30
CA ASN A 964 -27.80 -39.18 -3.56
C ASN A 964 -26.70 -40.17 -3.10
N LEU A 965 -27.09 -41.18 -2.32
CA LEU A 965 -26.20 -42.24 -1.85
C LEU A 965 -25.62 -43.11 -2.98
N ALA A 966 -26.36 -43.34 -4.07
CA ALA A 966 -25.87 -44.12 -5.20
C ALA A 966 -24.71 -43.41 -5.94
N ASP A 967 -24.71 -42.08 -5.99
CA ASP A 967 -23.59 -41.28 -6.52
C ASP A 967 -22.33 -41.50 -5.65
N PHE A 968 -22.49 -41.54 -4.32
CA PHE A 968 -21.41 -41.89 -3.41
C PHE A 968 -20.94 -43.33 -3.61
N ASP A 969 -21.84 -44.30 -3.77
CA ASP A 969 -21.47 -45.71 -4.00
C ASP A 969 -20.68 -45.91 -5.29
N ILE A 970 -20.98 -45.15 -6.35
CA ILE A 970 -20.21 -45.15 -7.61
C ILE A 970 -18.79 -44.62 -7.36
N ILE A 971 -18.66 -43.52 -6.64
CA ILE A 971 -17.36 -42.92 -6.31
C ILE A 971 -16.58 -43.88 -5.41
N ILE A 972 -17.21 -44.44 -4.38
CA ILE A 972 -16.62 -45.40 -3.44
C ILE A 972 -16.10 -46.63 -4.20
N ASN A 973 -16.92 -47.27 -5.04
CA ASN A 973 -16.52 -48.45 -5.82
C ASN A 973 -15.34 -48.18 -6.78
N LYS A 974 -15.25 -46.97 -7.33
CA LYS A 974 -14.11 -46.54 -8.15
C LYS A 974 -12.88 -46.18 -7.29
N SER A 975 -13.10 -45.63 -6.10
CA SER A 975 -12.07 -45.20 -5.14
C SER A 975 -11.41 -46.38 -4.42
N TYR A 976 -12.11 -47.52 -4.24
CA TYR A 976 -11.56 -48.73 -3.63
C TYR A 976 -10.36 -49.34 -4.39
N LYS A 977 -10.10 -48.92 -5.64
CA LYS A 977 -8.86 -49.26 -6.37
C LYS A 977 -7.63 -48.47 -5.88
N VAL A 978 -7.84 -47.41 -5.10
CA VAL A 978 -6.82 -46.55 -4.49
C VAL A 978 -6.63 -47.00 -3.04
N VAL A 979 -5.71 -47.95 -2.80
CA VAL A 979 -5.51 -48.55 -1.47
C VAL A 979 -5.23 -47.46 -0.41
N ASN A 980 -5.95 -47.55 0.70
CA ASN A 980 -5.91 -46.66 1.88
C ASN A 980 -4.68 -47.03 2.74
N GLN A 981 -3.46 -46.88 2.21
CA GLN A 981 -2.22 -47.24 2.89
C GLN A 981 -1.69 -46.03 3.68
N CYS A 982 -2.09 -45.90 4.93
CA CYS A 982 -1.22 -45.34 5.95
C CYS A 982 -1.11 -46.41 7.03
N GLU A 983 0.11 -46.77 7.43
CA GLU A 983 0.31 -47.58 8.63
C GLU A 983 -0.32 -46.84 9.80
N ASP A 984 -1.18 -47.51 10.57
CA ASP A 984 -1.62 -46.98 11.85
C ASP A 984 -0.37 -46.61 12.66
N PRO A 985 -0.35 -45.45 13.35
CA PRO A 985 0.72 -45.20 14.31
C PRO A 985 0.76 -46.40 15.27
N PRO A 986 1.94 -46.99 15.55
CA PRO A 986 2.02 -48.22 16.31
C PRO A 986 1.28 -48.02 17.64
N PRO A 987 0.42 -48.96 18.07
CA PRO A 987 -0.24 -48.84 19.36
C PRO A 987 0.86 -48.60 20.41
N PRO A 988 0.62 -47.74 21.42
CA PRO A 988 1.64 -47.41 22.40
C PRO A 988 2.17 -48.72 22.96
N SER A 989 3.43 -49.02 22.64
CA SER A 989 4.02 -50.32 22.95
C SER A 989 3.83 -50.62 24.43
N ARG A 990 3.72 -51.90 24.81
CA ARG A 990 3.64 -52.35 26.22
C ARG A 990 4.68 -51.68 27.13
N ASN A 991 5.77 -51.17 26.57
CA ASN A 991 6.79 -50.39 27.26
C ASN A 991 6.31 -49.02 27.78
N LEU A 992 5.31 -48.35 27.16
CA LEU A 992 4.75 -47.10 27.68
C LEU A 992 3.83 -47.35 28.88
N LEU A 993 3.09 -48.47 28.90
CA LEU A 993 2.33 -48.88 30.08
C LEU A 993 3.28 -49.28 31.23
N LEU A 994 4.40 -49.95 30.91
CA LEU A 994 5.47 -50.21 31.88
C LEU A 994 6.13 -48.91 32.36
N LEU A 995 6.36 -47.94 31.46
CA LEU A 995 6.92 -46.63 31.82
C LEU A 995 5.97 -45.84 32.71
N ILE A 996 4.66 -45.87 32.43
CA ILE A 996 3.63 -45.24 33.26
C ILE A 996 3.53 -45.96 34.62
N ILE A 997 3.63 -47.29 34.67
CA ILE A 997 3.67 -48.05 35.92
C ILE A 997 4.95 -47.74 36.71
N ILE A 998 6.11 -47.61 36.07
CA ILE A 998 7.39 -47.24 36.71
C ILE A 998 7.36 -45.78 37.18
N VAL A 999 6.80 -44.86 36.40
CA VAL A 999 6.64 -43.44 36.76
C VAL A 999 5.61 -43.28 37.88
N MET A 1000 4.52 -44.05 37.89
CA MET A 1000 3.56 -44.06 39.01
C MET A 1000 4.14 -44.73 40.26
N SER A 1001 4.99 -45.74 40.12
CA SER A 1001 5.72 -46.37 41.24
C SER A 1001 6.79 -45.44 41.82
N CYS A 1002 7.50 -44.69 40.98
CA CYS A 1002 8.41 -43.63 41.41
C CYS A 1002 7.66 -42.44 42.03
N ALA A 1003 6.50 -42.06 41.51
CA ALA A 1003 5.66 -41.01 42.08
C ALA A 1003 5.10 -41.42 43.46
N MET A 1004 4.72 -42.68 43.67
CA MET A 1004 4.37 -43.19 45.00
C MET A 1004 5.56 -43.21 45.96
N GLY A 1005 6.76 -43.55 45.48
CA GLY A 1005 8.00 -43.47 46.27
C GLY A 1005 8.35 -42.04 46.71
N VAL A 1006 8.16 -41.06 45.82
CA VAL A 1006 8.36 -39.63 46.12
C VAL A 1006 7.28 -39.10 47.07
N ILE A 1007 6.03 -39.57 46.96
CA ILE A 1007 4.96 -39.22 47.92
C ILE A 1007 5.21 -39.81 49.31
N ILE A 1008 5.78 -41.03 49.42
CA ILE A 1008 6.17 -41.63 50.72
C ILE A 1008 7.36 -40.88 51.33
N ILE A 1009 8.34 -40.44 50.53
CA ILE A 1009 9.48 -39.63 51.01
C ILE A 1009 9.02 -38.22 51.44
N ILE A 1010 8.09 -37.60 50.71
CA ILE A 1010 7.51 -36.29 51.06
C ILE A 1010 6.61 -36.42 52.30
N ALA A 1011 5.87 -37.53 52.48
CA ALA A 1011 5.07 -37.79 53.67
C ALA A 1011 5.94 -38.02 54.93
N CYS A 1012 7.07 -38.73 54.81
CA CYS A 1012 8.06 -38.86 55.89
C CYS A 1012 8.77 -37.53 56.21
N SER A 1013 9.00 -36.68 55.19
CA SER A 1013 9.62 -35.36 55.36
C SER A 1013 8.67 -34.32 56.00
N PHE A 1014 7.37 -34.38 55.70
CA PHE A 1014 6.34 -33.55 56.34
C PHE A 1014 6.05 -33.95 57.79
N GLY A 1015 6.26 -35.22 58.15
CA GLY A 1015 6.18 -35.69 59.54
C GLY A 1015 7.26 -35.09 60.45
N ILE A 1016 8.47 -34.84 59.92
CA ILE A 1016 9.58 -34.22 60.65
C ILE A 1016 9.43 -32.69 60.70
N TYR A 1017 8.88 -32.06 59.67
CA TYR A 1017 8.68 -30.60 59.61
C TYR A 1017 7.60 -30.08 60.59
N LYS A 1018 6.63 -30.93 60.98
CA LYS A 1018 5.64 -30.61 62.02
C LYS A 1018 6.17 -30.72 63.46
N ILE A 1019 7.29 -31.41 63.68
CA ILE A 1019 7.95 -31.49 65.00
C ILE A 1019 8.93 -30.32 65.20
N VAL A 1020 9.57 -29.84 64.13
CA VAL A 1020 10.55 -28.74 64.20
C VAL A 1020 9.90 -27.34 64.21
N SER A 1021 8.73 -27.15 63.60
CA SER A 1021 8.02 -25.85 63.62
C SER A 1021 7.28 -25.51 64.93
N PHE A 1022 7.25 -26.44 65.90
CA PHE A 1022 6.73 -26.18 67.25
C PHE A 1022 7.78 -25.60 68.22
N ILE A 1023 9.07 -25.61 67.87
CA ILE A 1023 10.17 -25.23 68.80
C ILE A 1023 10.74 -23.82 68.55
N SER A 1024 10.43 -23.13 67.45
CA SER A 1024 11.09 -21.84 67.12
C SER A 1024 10.25 -20.56 67.32
N ARG A 1025 9.15 -20.60 68.09
CA ARG A 1025 8.41 -19.39 68.52
C ARG A 1025 8.75 -18.99 69.96
N THR A 1026 9.97 -18.48 70.21
CA THR A 1026 10.24 -17.54 71.31
C THR A 1026 11.50 -16.71 71.06
N ARG A 1027 11.34 -15.38 71.16
CA ARG A 1027 12.33 -14.29 71.37
C ARG A 1027 13.12 -13.76 70.16
N GLY A 1028 12.94 -12.46 69.87
CA GLY A 1028 13.79 -11.62 68.99
C GLY A 1028 14.97 -11.00 69.76
N PRO A 1029 15.51 -9.81 69.40
CA PRO A 1029 15.54 -9.08 68.12
C PRO A 1029 16.98 -8.92 67.55
N ARG A 1030 17.06 -8.24 66.40
CA ARG A 1030 18.24 -7.91 65.56
C ARG A 1030 19.41 -7.23 66.30
N GLU A 1031 20.64 -7.65 65.97
CA GLU A 1031 21.72 -6.74 65.55
C GLU A 1031 22.91 -7.45 64.84
N THR A 1032 23.48 -6.74 63.86
CA THR A 1032 24.87 -6.78 63.32
C THR A 1032 25.36 -7.73 62.19
N ILE A 1033 26.00 -7.06 61.21
CA ILE A 1033 27.12 -7.45 60.29
C ILE A 1033 26.70 -8.16 58.99
N ARG A 1034 26.81 -7.60 57.77
CA ARG A 1034 27.89 -6.92 57.00
C ARG A 1034 28.84 -7.94 56.31
N ASN A 1035 29.02 -7.73 54.99
CA ASN A 1035 30.01 -8.29 54.05
C ASN A 1035 29.83 -9.72 53.50
N GLN A 1036 29.44 -9.81 52.22
CA GLN A 1036 30.26 -10.37 51.13
C GLN A 1036 29.41 -10.46 49.85
N THR A 1037 29.59 -9.52 48.92
CA THR A 1037 29.45 -9.74 47.46
C THR A 1037 29.80 -8.44 46.74
N ASN A 1038 31.11 -8.20 46.60
CA ASN A 1038 31.69 -7.28 45.64
C ASN A 1038 33.15 -7.73 45.48
N LEU A 1039 33.41 -8.61 44.51
CA LEU A 1039 34.72 -8.88 43.88
C LEU A 1039 34.64 -10.20 43.11
N GLU A 1040 34.06 -10.19 41.90
CA GLU A 1040 34.32 -11.27 40.91
C GLU A 1040 33.93 -10.91 39.46
N ILE A 1041 34.07 -9.64 39.06
CA ILE A 1041 34.04 -9.23 37.63
C ILE A 1041 35.27 -8.38 37.31
N HIS A 1042 36.46 -8.86 37.72
CA HIS A 1042 37.71 -8.19 37.42
C HIS A 1042 38.93 -9.10 37.19
N ASN A 1043 38.75 -10.38 36.84
CA ASN A 1043 39.90 -11.26 36.57
C ASN A 1043 39.65 -12.38 35.52
N TRP A 1044 38.93 -12.09 34.44
CA TRP A 1044 38.94 -12.96 33.24
C TRP A 1044 39.37 -12.24 31.95
N ILE A 1045 40.09 -11.14 32.11
CA ILE A 1045 40.84 -10.45 31.06
C ILE A 1045 42.25 -10.25 31.62
N ASN A 1046 43.12 -11.26 31.54
CA ASN A 1046 44.59 -11.13 31.64
C ASN A 1046 45.36 -12.48 31.64
N GLN A 1047 44.99 -13.44 30.79
CA GLN A 1047 45.89 -14.57 30.50
C GLN A 1047 45.79 -14.98 29.02
N THR A 1048 46.36 -14.16 28.14
CA THR A 1048 47.14 -14.60 26.96
C THR A 1048 47.65 -13.34 26.24
N ASN A 1049 48.85 -12.90 26.59
CA ASN A 1049 49.67 -12.06 25.72
C ASN A 1049 51.13 -12.46 25.90
N GLY A 1050 51.77 -12.82 24.79
CA GLY A 1050 53.18 -13.17 24.75
C GLY A 1050 53.70 -13.28 23.31
N MET A 1051 53.98 -12.10 22.71
CA MET A 1051 55.05 -11.73 21.75
C MET A 1051 55.26 -12.60 20.49
N THR A 1052 55.39 -12.11 19.24
CA THR A 1052 56.35 -11.12 18.68
C THR A 1052 55.97 -10.74 17.22
N ARG A 1053 56.26 -9.49 16.78
CA ARG A 1053 56.34 -8.99 15.37
C ARG A 1053 57.78 -9.19 14.81
N PRO A 1054 58.16 -9.11 13.49
CA PRO A 1054 57.72 -8.13 12.46
C PRO A 1054 57.68 -8.55 10.94
N ASN A 1055 57.18 -7.60 10.12
CA ASN A 1055 57.19 -7.32 8.63
C ASN A 1055 58.49 -7.68 7.83
N PRO A 1056 58.66 -7.43 6.48
CA PRO A 1056 57.76 -7.08 5.33
C PRO A 1056 58.12 -7.70 3.91
N ARG A 1057 57.35 -7.34 2.86
CA ARG A 1057 57.62 -7.30 1.38
C ARG A 1057 57.15 -8.49 0.49
N LEU A 1058 56.28 -8.23 -0.51
CA LEU A 1058 56.61 -7.95 -1.93
C LEU A 1058 55.32 -7.77 -2.80
N ARG A 1059 55.50 -7.06 -3.92
CA ARG A 1059 54.54 -6.57 -4.94
C ARG A 1059 53.95 -7.68 -5.84
N GLY A 1060 52.85 -7.36 -6.54
CA GLY A 1060 52.65 -7.76 -7.95
C GLY A 1060 51.23 -8.17 -8.34
N ASP A 1061 50.53 -7.24 -9.01
CA ASP A 1061 49.72 -7.34 -10.23
C ASP A 1061 48.80 -8.56 -10.54
N ASP A 1062 47.63 -8.15 -11.06
CA ASP A 1062 46.81 -8.71 -12.15
C ASP A 1062 46.02 -10.03 -12.03
N ASP A 1063 44.77 -9.85 -12.45
CA ASP A 1063 43.86 -10.70 -13.21
C ASP A 1063 43.14 -11.91 -12.60
N SER A 1064 41.85 -11.89 -12.93
CA SER A 1064 40.84 -12.93 -12.92
C SER A 1064 41.36 -14.36 -13.13
N ILE A 1065 40.77 -15.32 -12.41
CA ILE A 1065 40.18 -16.56 -12.94
C ILE A 1065 39.55 -17.36 -11.78
N ALA A 1066 38.37 -17.92 -12.05
CA ALA A 1066 37.64 -18.89 -11.23
C ALA A 1066 38.49 -20.14 -10.90
N PHE A 1067 38.29 -20.82 -9.77
CA PHE A 1067 38.25 -22.30 -9.71
C PHE A 1067 37.71 -22.83 -8.37
N GLU A 1068 36.78 -23.76 -8.56
CA GLU A 1068 36.31 -24.93 -7.81
C GLU A 1068 36.89 -25.36 -6.45
N SER A 1069 35.94 -25.87 -5.64
CA SER A 1069 35.90 -27.13 -4.89
C SER A 1069 37.08 -27.59 -4.02
N VAL A 1070 36.75 -27.97 -2.77
CA VAL A 1070 37.24 -29.22 -2.17
C VAL A 1070 36.10 -29.91 -1.41
N VAL A 1071 35.77 -31.12 -1.87
CA VAL A 1071 34.95 -32.14 -1.22
C VAL A 1071 35.86 -33.10 -0.46
N HIS A 1072 35.48 -33.52 0.76
CA HIS A 1072 35.67 -34.86 1.35
C HIS A 1072 35.12 -34.85 2.80
N SER A 1073 33.93 -35.39 3.07
CA SER A 1073 33.58 -36.79 3.39
C SER A 1073 33.93 -37.26 4.81
N VAL A 1074 32.92 -37.45 5.67
CA VAL A 1074 32.86 -38.53 6.69
C VAL A 1074 31.40 -39.04 6.80
N PRO A 1075 31.15 -40.36 6.89
CA PRO A 1075 29.83 -40.99 6.78
C PRO A 1075 29.23 -41.44 8.13
N GLY A 1076 27.94 -41.79 8.11
CA GLY A 1076 27.39 -42.89 8.93
C GLY A 1076 26.70 -42.52 10.25
N ASP A 1077 25.38 -42.75 10.27
CA ASP A 1077 24.56 -43.20 11.40
C ASP A 1077 24.74 -42.55 12.78
N MET A 1078 23.80 -41.68 13.14
CA MET A 1078 23.10 -41.85 14.43
C MET A 1078 21.73 -41.16 14.44
N ARG A 1079 20.70 -41.99 14.63
CA ARG A 1079 19.32 -41.62 14.92
C ARG A 1079 19.27 -40.61 16.07
N VAL A 1080 18.65 -39.45 15.88
CA VAL A 1080 18.13 -38.65 16.99
C VAL A 1080 16.62 -38.63 16.89
N SER A 1081 16.05 -39.54 17.68
CA SER A 1081 14.65 -39.63 18.01
C SER A 1081 14.23 -38.38 18.80
N TYR A 1082 13.14 -37.77 18.37
CA TYR A 1082 12.41 -36.76 19.14
C TYR A 1082 11.90 -37.35 20.46
N ILE A 1083 12.15 -36.65 21.56
CA ILE A 1083 11.19 -36.49 22.65
C ILE A 1083 11.07 -34.99 22.94
#